data_AF-A0A935CTK0-F1
#
_entry.id   AF-A0A935CTK0-F1
#
_cell.length_a   1.000
_cell.length_b   1.000
_cell.length_c   1.000
_cell.angle_alpha   90.00
_cell.angle_beta   90.00
_cell.angle_gamma   90.00
#
_symmetry.space_group_name_H-M   'P 1'
#
loop_
_entity.id
_entity.type
_entity.pdbx_description
1 polymer ?
#
loop_
_entity_poly.entity_id
_entity_poly.type
_entity_poly.pdbx_seq_one_letter_code
_entity_poly.pdbx_strand_id
1 'polypeptide(L)'
;MSYSWHCSCSIRATVLWSRPMPSNFRLSQTLWCALALLAGLSLSTACLAVPIQVDSAADNLLDGDGQCTLREAIDNANWDADFTSGDCEPGLPGMDTIQIQTGLPPIVLNGTELQLRKTMQIIGPASRQEIDGNNLSRVLHLRMDQDPAGTHDYHLENLRIINGESTAPSFGSPADCAGRSGGLCMASASVNVTHRARLRNVEFHNNKSFGDFSVGGAAYFGAGVTDVDIDGAVFNGNEAGGVSNLGGGIYFDGVDRVDLTDVRFTGNDASGHAGALFVTGAQSLSIASSNFSNNRGRGNQPSAIAIDATNQVFLSNALIQANLNVDASFNLTHTGFAIRIVGNANDTAVVSNSWIDSNLGCGLGLTGVQAFISQSTFSRNGCVDPGSALGVTGAAVEVVASSILDNIGAFPAVRLDGGSLLLESSTVAANQATTMGEAGGVRLDAGTLTLRNTILAGNAGSEGSFERVGGTINAASSQFGDAPAEINGSSNNNLFNGSTNLGAFNDYGCATEAGDRFVGPQVCVQMRPLSASSAAINQGQAFGALYDQRGPGFARVAGASADIGAYEFQPPLITIEPVDAVKAEGQSGTTLFQFRVRRNGDRRDESWAAWHIAGNGPQPADASDFMATTWIGGNAYFPANTTEALVNLDVIGDTIPEQNEGFRVTLGALTNGELGTTTVATGTIVNDDAVFATATLSISPLSIDVPEGQWLYSSHRFRVVRSQVTSGFCSVDVRLAGSGSFPADNNDFFNVATGVINTYQMAPGDTHFDLDIRVAGDGALEFDEGFTISLENPSAGCFIATGSAAVASTIVNDDSAIWIEVITASAPEGNSGATPFSFKVSRGLSDVNPASVRYTVSGSGPNPAAATDFVGAGFPSGTVNFAAGQAEFLLVVNVAGDTQDEPDETCRVTLSDPSGGGITPTTCVEATITNDDGSSDLIFKNGFE
;
A
#
# COMPACT_ATOMS: atom_id res chain seq x y z
N MET A 1 -23.36 -6.46 -0.57
CA MET A 1 -23.27 -6.11 0.86
C MET A 1 -22.54 -4.79 0.96
N SER A 2 -23.17 -3.81 1.63
CA SER A 2 -22.66 -2.47 2.00
C SER A 2 -21.93 -1.64 0.91
N TYR A 3 -22.70 -1.06 -0.01
CA TYR A 3 -22.30 0.12 -0.80
C TYR A 3 -23.08 1.34 -0.27
N SER A 4 -22.39 2.35 0.26
CA SER A 4 -22.97 3.69 0.46
C SER A 4 -22.57 4.58 -0.71
N TRP A 5 -23.56 4.95 -1.51
CA TRP A 5 -23.45 5.81 -2.67
C TRP A 5 -23.06 7.25 -2.27
N HIS A 6 -22.03 7.80 -2.91
CA HIS A 6 -21.82 9.24 -2.97
C HIS A 6 -22.82 9.83 -3.99
N CYS A 7 -23.77 10.62 -3.51
CA CYS A 7 -24.57 11.50 -4.35
C CYS A 7 -23.77 12.78 -4.63
N SER A 8 -23.25 12.92 -5.85
CA SER A 8 -22.88 14.22 -6.42
C SER A 8 -24.15 14.98 -6.78
N CYS A 9 -24.40 16.12 -6.15
CA CYS A 9 -25.41 17.07 -6.59
C CYS A 9 -24.71 18.18 -7.41
N SER A 10 -24.60 17.96 -8.72
CA SER A 10 -24.26 19.01 -9.69
C SER A 10 -25.56 19.51 -10.30
N ILE A 11 -25.95 20.75 -9.98
CA ILE A 11 -26.97 21.47 -10.75
C ILE A 11 -26.22 22.45 -11.64
N ARG A 12 -25.91 22.02 -12.87
CA ARG A 12 -25.73 22.92 -14.01
C ARG A 12 -27.11 23.31 -14.50
N ALA A 13 -27.51 24.57 -14.28
CA ALA A 13 -28.61 25.18 -15.02
C ALA A 13 -28.01 26.00 -16.17
N THR A 14 -27.97 25.41 -17.36
CA THR A 14 -27.78 26.13 -18.63
C THR A 14 -29.16 26.53 -19.14
N VAL A 15 -29.48 27.82 -19.16
CA VAL A 15 -30.58 28.36 -19.97
C VAL A 15 -30.07 29.63 -20.66
N LEU A 16 -29.93 29.54 -21.99
CA LEU A 16 -29.82 30.67 -22.91
C LEU A 16 -30.97 31.65 -22.68
N TRP A 17 -30.76 32.97 -22.74
CA TRP A 17 -31.55 33.87 -23.59
C TRP A 17 -30.78 35.18 -23.83
N SER A 18 -31.00 35.72 -25.01
CA SER A 18 -30.32 36.83 -25.67
C SER A 18 -30.86 38.23 -25.33
N ARG A 19 -29.95 39.19 -25.08
CA ARG A 19 -30.05 40.66 -25.31
C ARG A 19 -31.02 41.50 -24.41
N PRO A 20 -30.78 42.85 -24.27
CA PRO A 20 -30.56 43.49 -22.95
C PRO A 20 -31.62 44.52 -22.49
N MET A 21 -31.43 45.02 -21.24
CA MET A 21 -31.95 46.24 -20.54
C MET A 21 -33.00 46.01 -19.44
N PRO A 22 -33.18 46.94 -18.47
CA PRO A 22 -32.21 47.76 -17.72
C PRO A 22 -32.44 47.68 -16.18
N SER A 23 -31.67 48.48 -15.45
CA SER A 23 -31.53 48.63 -14.00
C SER A 23 -32.81 48.82 -13.16
N ASN A 24 -32.67 48.42 -11.88
CA ASN A 24 -33.52 48.65 -10.71
C ASN A 24 -34.64 47.64 -10.48
N PHE A 25 -34.37 46.65 -9.61
CA PHE A 25 -35.21 46.16 -8.50
C PHE A 25 -34.67 44.79 -8.05
N ARG A 26 -33.79 44.73 -7.03
CA ARG A 26 -33.58 43.49 -6.26
C ARG A 26 -34.55 43.52 -5.08
N LEU A 27 -35.65 42.77 -5.22
CA LEU A 27 -36.53 42.44 -4.09
C LEU A 27 -35.77 41.50 -3.14
N SER A 28 -35.78 41.83 -1.86
CA SER A 28 -35.11 41.07 -0.80
C SER A 28 -35.69 39.65 -0.68
N GLN A 29 -34.81 38.66 -0.65
CA GLN A 29 -35.12 37.26 -0.33
C GLN A 29 -35.40 37.02 1.17
N THR A 30 -35.73 38.06 1.94
CA THR A 30 -36.05 37.95 3.36
C THR A 30 -37.48 37.43 3.65
N LEU A 31 -38.29 37.13 2.63
CA LEU A 31 -39.65 36.63 2.82
C LEU A 31 -39.79 35.10 2.94
N TRP A 32 -38.73 34.31 2.76
CA TRP A 32 -38.81 32.84 2.85
C TRP A 32 -38.33 32.23 4.17
N CYS A 33 -37.62 32.98 5.02
CA CYS A 33 -37.28 32.51 6.37
C CYS A 33 -38.36 32.82 7.43
N ALA A 34 -39.32 33.70 7.14
CA ALA A 34 -40.35 34.11 8.10
C ALA A 34 -41.50 33.10 8.27
N LEU A 35 -41.59 32.03 7.46
CA LEU A 35 -42.62 30.99 7.60
C LEU A 35 -42.16 29.73 8.37
N ALA A 36 -40.88 29.63 8.75
CA ALA A 36 -40.34 28.47 9.48
C ALA A 36 -40.37 28.63 11.01
N LEU A 37 -40.89 29.75 11.53
CA LEU A 37 -40.92 30.07 12.96
C LEU A 37 -42.11 29.47 13.74
N LEU A 38 -42.91 28.60 13.13
CA LEU A 38 -44.10 27.98 13.76
C LEU A 38 -44.03 26.45 13.93
N ALA A 39 -42.88 25.81 13.69
CA ALA A 39 -42.66 24.42 14.07
C ALA A 39 -41.33 24.30 14.82
N GLY A 40 -41.42 24.13 16.14
CA GLY A 40 -40.29 23.93 17.05
C GLY A 40 -39.53 22.62 16.77
N LEU A 41 -38.69 22.63 15.73
CA LEU A 41 -37.71 21.59 15.42
C LEU A 41 -36.35 22.28 15.36
N SER A 42 -35.55 22.05 16.39
CA SER A 42 -34.13 22.42 16.44
C SER A 42 -33.35 21.57 15.43
N LEU A 43 -33.33 22.00 14.17
CA LEU A 43 -32.39 21.54 13.18
C LEU A 43 -31.22 22.53 13.18
N SER A 44 -30.10 22.14 13.78
CA SER A 44 -28.82 22.82 13.60
C SER A 44 -28.28 22.50 12.21
N THR A 45 -28.93 23.02 11.17
CA THR A 45 -28.29 23.16 9.87
C THR A 45 -27.42 24.40 9.96
N ALA A 46 -26.11 24.23 10.19
CA ALA A 46 -25.15 25.27 9.89
C ALA A 46 -25.30 25.56 8.39
N CYS A 47 -26.00 26.65 8.06
CA CYS A 47 -26.00 27.19 6.72
C CYS A 47 -24.53 27.47 6.40
N LEU A 48 -24.00 26.89 5.33
CA LEU A 48 -22.67 27.27 4.84
C LEU A 48 -22.73 28.79 4.58
N ALA A 49 -21.94 29.55 5.33
CA ALA A 49 -21.77 30.97 5.10
C ALA A 49 -21.29 31.17 3.65
N VAL A 50 -21.99 31.99 2.90
CA VAL A 50 -21.55 32.38 1.55
C VAL A 50 -20.29 33.23 1.72
N PRO A 51 -19.18 32.93 1.02
CA PRO A 51 -17.97 33.74 1.15
C PRO A 51 -18.20 35.17 0.62
N ILE A 52 -17.64 36.17 1.31
CA ILE A 52 -17.67 37.57 0.86
C ILE A 52 -16.76 37.69 -0.36
N GLN A 53 -17.34 38.02 -1.52
CA GLN A 53 -16.62 38.07 -2.79
C GLN A 53 -16.08 39.48 -3.06
N VAL A 54 -14.76 39.61 -3.17
CA VAL A 54 -14.10 40.85 -3.59
C VAL A 54 -13.97 40.86 -5.11
N ASP A 55 -14.60 41.83 -5.76
CA ASP A 55 -14.65 41.99 -7.22
C ASP A 55 -14.03 43.30 -7.72
N SER A 56 -13.50 44.11 -6.81
CA SER A 56 -12.81 45.36 -7.13
C SER A 56 -11.42 45.45 -6.52
N ALA A 57 -10.50 46.06 -7.29
CA ALA A 57 -9.15 46.37 -6.85
C ALA A 57 -9.00 47.76 -6.24
N ALA A 58 -10.10 48.53 -6.16
CA ALA A 58 -10.10 49.80 -5.46
C ALA A 58 -9.85 49.60 -3.95
N ASP A 59 -9.27 50.60 -3.31
CA ASP A 59 -9.09 50.65 -1.86
C ASP A 59 -9.91 51.82 -1.28
N ASN A 60 -11.17 51.58 -0.96
CA ASN A 60 -12.10 52.58 -0.44
C ASN A 60 -13.16 51.93 0.47
N LEU A 61 -14.14 52.72 0.91
CA LEU A 61 -15.32 52.31 1.69
C LEU A 61 -16.54 53.05 1.13
N LEU A 62 -16.76 52.99 -0.19
CA LEU A 62 -17.79 53.78 -0.87
C LEU A 62 -19.07 52.96 -0.99
N ASP A 63 -20.04 53.22 -0.11
CA ASP A 63 -21.29 52.47 -0.06
C ASP A 63 -22.20 52.68 -1.29
N GLY A 64 -22.75 51.57 -1.79
CA GLY A 64 -23.74 51.52 -2.87
C GLY A 64 -23.18 51.80 -4.26
N ASP A 65 -21.87 51.65 -4.49
CA ASP A 65 -21.24 51.85 -5.80
C ASP A 65 -21.28 50.59 -6.69
N GLY A 66 -21.73 49.47 -6.13
CA GLY A 66 -21.90 48.18 -6.78
C GLY A 66 -20.63 47.34 -6.88
N GLN A 67 -19.56 47.69 -6.15
CA GLN A 67 -18.29 46.98 -6.13
C GLN A 67 -17.88 46.62 -4.71
N CYS A 68 -17.52 45.36 -4.48
CA CYS A 68 -16.98 44.92 -3.21
C CYS A 68 -15.45 45.01 -3.22
N THR A 69 -14.89 46.01 -2.55
CA THR A 69 -13.45 46.11 -2.33
C THR A 69 -12.98 45.20 -1.19
N LEU A 70 -11.68 44.91 -1.14
CA LEU A 70 -11.10 44.12 -0.04
C LEU A 70 -11.29 44.81 1.32
N ARG A 71 -11.21 46.15 1.36
CA ARG A 71 -11.38 46.92 2.61
C ARG A 71 -12.81 46.83 3.12
N GLU A 72 -13.79 46.90 2.24
CA GLU A 72 -15.21 46.72 2.56
C GLU A 72 -15.51 45.29 3.02
N ALA A 73 -14.98 44.29 2.33
CA ALA A 73 -15.15 42.89 2.73
C ALA A 73 -14.59 42.62 4.14
N ILE A 74 -13.42 43.19 4.45
CA ILE A 74 -12.81 43.10 5.79
C ILE A 74 -13.66 43.84 6.83
N ASP A 75 -14.21 45.02 6.51
CA ASP A 75 -15.07 45.75 7.45
C ASP A 75 -16.35 44.96 7.74
N ASN A 76 -17.02 44.41 6.72
CA ASN A 76 -18.17 43.54 6.91
C ASN A 76 -17.86 42.32 7.80
N ALA A 77 -16.72 41.65 7.56
CA ALA A 77 -16.27 40.51 8.37
C ALA A 77 -15.92 40.89 9.82
N ASN A 78 -15.31 42.06 10.05
CA ASN A 78 -14.94 42.50 11.39
C ASN A 78 -16.14 42.72 12.33
N TRP A 79 -17.31 43.04 11.77
CA TRP A 79 -18.46 43.52 12.52
C TRP A 79 -19.71 42.63 12.41
N ASP A 80 -19.65 41.53 11.68
CA ASP A 80 -20.77 40.61 11.45
C ASP A 80 -22.00 41.32 10.86
N ALA A 81 -21.75 42.25 9.95
CA ALA A 81 -22.76 43.14 9.38
C ALA A 81 -22.42 43.52 7.93
N ASP A 82 -23.39 44.13 7.25
CA ASP A 82 -23.20 44.79 5.95
C ASP A 82 -23.25 46.31 6.16
N PHE A 83 -22.13 46.99 5.90
CA PHE A 83 -22.04 48.47 5.88
C PHE A 83 -21.94 49.06 4.48
N THR A 84 -21.97 48.21 3.46
CA THR A 84 -21.66 48.57 2.07
C THR A 84 -22.91 48.83 1.25
N SER A 85 -24.08 48.93 1.88
CA SER A 85 -25.36 49.06 1.19
C SER A 85 -25.61 47.94 0.15
N GLY A 86 -25.07 46.74 0.39
CA GLY A 86 -25.23 45.56 -0.45
C GLY A 86 -24.17 45.35 -1.53
N ASP A 87 -23.05 46.07 -1.50
CA ASP A 87 -21.93 45.83 -2.42
C ASP A 87 -21.16 44.55 -2.05
N CYS A 88 -20.91 44.34 -0.76
CA CYS A 88 -20.35 43.11 -0.20
C CYS A 88 -21.42 42.30 0.58
N GLU A 89 -21.27 40.97 0.61
CA GLU A 89 -22.05 40.14 1.54
C GLU A 89 -21.75 40.52 3.01
N PRO A 90 -22.74 40.45 3.92
CA PRO A 90 -22.53 40.71 5.35
C PRO A 90 -21.60 39.66 5.98
N GLY A 91 -20.79 40.07 6.95
CA GLY A 91 -20.12 39.12 7.84
C GLY A 91 -21.11 38.35 8.73
N LEU A 92 -20.69 37.21 9.27
CA LEU A 92 -21.49 36.33 10.12
C LEU A 92 -20.75 35.92 11.41
N PRO A 93 -21.46 35.59 12.50
CA PRO A 93 -20.83 35.05 13.70
C PRO A 93 -19.99 33.80 13.39
N GLY A 94 -18.75 33.77 13.87
CA GLY A 94 -17.79 32.69 13.58
C GLY A 94 -16.66 33.15 12.67
N MET A 95 -16.08 32.24 11.87
CA MET A 95 -15.01 32.56 10.92
C MET A 95 -15.60 32.94 9.57
N ASP A 96 -15.35 34.18 9.15
CA ASP A 96 -15.73 34.67 7.83
C ASP A 96 -14.72 34.24 6.76
N THR A 97 -15.20 33.94 5.56
CA THR A 97 -14.34 33.66 4.40
C THR A 97 -14.48 34.78 3.37
N ILE A 98 -13.39 35.47 3.10
CA ILE A 98 -13.26 36.47 2.04
C ILE A 98 -12.55 35.82 0.86
N GLN A 99 -13.16 35.87 -0.32
CA GLN A 99 -12.59 35.33 -1.55
C GLN A 99 -12.36 36.44 -2.56
N ILE A 100 -11.14 36.52 -3.09
CA ILE A 100 -10.78 37.52 -4.10
C ILE A 100 -10.97 36.93 -5.49
N GLN A 101 -11.73 37.64 -6.32
CA GLN A 101 -12.02 37.22 -7.68
C GLN A 101 -10.73 37.08 -8.51
N THR A 102 -10.69 36.06 -9.36
CA THR A 102 -9.59 35.85 -10.30
C THR A 102 -9.50 36.99 -11.31
N GLY A 103 -8.28 37.45 -11.60
CA GLY A 103 -8.01 38.39 -12.70
C GLY A 103 -8.09 39.87 -12.34
N LEU A 104 -8.25 40.21 -11.06
CA LEU A 104 -8.12 41.60 -10.60
C LEU A 104 -6.67 42.10 -10.76
N PRO A 105 -6.47 43.40 -11.09
CA PRO A 105 -5.15 44.02 -10.99
C PRO A 105 -4.69 44.10 -9.52
N PRO A 106 -3.44 44.53 -9.25
CA PRO A 106 -2.96 44.72 -7.88
C PRO A 106 -3.87 45.68 -7.09
N ILE A 107 -4.17 45.32 -5.84
CA ILE A 107 -4.92 46.15 -4.90
C ILE A 107 -3.92 47.11 -4.24
N VAL A 108 -3.96 48.38 -4.61
CA VAL A 108 -3.01 49.39 -4.12
C VAL A 108 -3.63 50.18 -2.97
N LEU A 109 -3.04 50.11 -1.79
CA LEU A 109 -3.55 50.78 -0.61
C LEU A 109 -3.37 52.31 -0.68
N ASN A 110 -4.36 53.03 -0.16
CA ASN A 110 -4.46 54.49 -0.23
C ASN A 110 -3.77 55.25 0.94
N GLY A 111 -2.87 54.58 1.66
CA GLY A 111 -2.13 55.14 2.79
C GLY A 111 -2.64 54.70 4.17
N THR A 112 -3.55 53.72 4.23
CA THR A 112 -3.98 53.08 5.47
C THR A 112 -3.88 51.56 5.38
N GLU A 113 -3.46 50.91 6.46
CA GLU A 113 -3.37 49.45 6.56
C GLU A 113 -4.77 48.79 6.55
N LEU A 114 -4.84 47.51 6.17
CA LEU A 114 -6.03 46.67 6.33
C LEU A 114 -6.01 46.05 7.73
N GLN A 115 -7.06 46.30 8.51
CA GLN A 115 -7.14 45.87 9.90
C GLN A 115 -8.12 44.70 10.05
N LEU A 116 -7.62 43.55 10.48
CA LEU A 116 -8.44 42.38 10.79
C LEU A 116 -8.56 42.31 12.32
N ARG A 117 -9.78 42.19 12.83
CA ARG A 117 -10.15 42.32 14.26
C ARG A 117 -10.94 41.12 14.79
N LYS A 118 -11.06 40.09 13.96
CA LYS A 118 -11.86 38.90 14.24
C LYS A 118 -11.29 37.74 13.45
N THR A 119 -11.55 36.52 13.91
CA THR A 119 -11.24 35.30 13.17
C THR A 119 -11.84 35.33 11.76
N MET A 120 -10.98 35.18 10.75
CA MET A 120 -11.37 35.19 9.34
C MET A 120 -10.32 34.51 8.46
N GLN A 121 -10.75 34.20 7.25
CA GLN A 121 -9.92 33.65 6.18
C GLN A 121 -9.97 34.55 4.95
N ILE A 122 -8.82 34.89 4.37
CA ILE A 122 -8.70 35.63 3.10
C ILE A 122 -8.00 34.74 2.07
N ILE A 123 -8.71 34.44 0.98
CA ILE A 123 -8.26 33.52 -0.06
C ILE A 123 -8.16 34.26 -1.39
N GLY A 124 -6.95 34.36 -1.92
CA GLY A 124 -6.69 34.81 -3.28
C GLY A 124 -6.84 33.70 -4.33
N PRO A 125 -6.80 34.07 -5.63
CA PRO A 125 -6.78 33.10 -6.71
C PRO A 125 -5.46 32.32 -6.73
N ALA A 126 -5.42 31.15 -7.38
CA ALA A 126 -4.20 30.33 -7.48
C ALA A 126 -2.98 31.07 -8.07
N SER A 127 -3.21 32.14 -8.86
CA SER A 127 -2.17 33.03 -9.39
C SER A 127 -1.55 33.99 -8.35
N ARG A 128 -2.09 33.99 -7.13
CA ARG A 128 -1.89 34.95 -6.05
C ARG A 128 -2.43 36.34 -6.34
N GLN A 129 -3.19 36.91 -5.41
CA GLN A 129 -3.60 38.31 -5.50
C GLN A 129 -2.50 39.21 -4.92
N GLU A 130 -2.10 40.24 -5.68
CA GLU A 130 -1.20 41.28 -5.18
C GLU A 130 -1.95 42.32 -4.34
N ILE A 131 -1.43 42.59 -3.14
CA ILE A 131 -1.85 43.66 -2.23
C ILE A 131 -0.62 44.52 -1.93
N ASP A 132 -0.64 45.75 -2.44
CA ASP A 132 0.49 46.68 -2.45
C ASP A 132 0.28 47.80 -1.42
N GLY A 133 1.18 47.89 -0.43
CA GLY A 133 1.19 48.97 0.57
C GLY A 133 1.66 50.33 0.05
N ASN A 134 2.07 50.39 -1.22
CA ASN A 134 2.49 51.57 -1.96
C ASN A 134 3.67 52.34 -1.33
N ASN A 135 4.46 51.69 -0.46
CA ASN A 135 5.48 52.30 0.39
C ASN A 135 4.94 53.44 1.29
N LEU A 136 3.63 53.42 1.61
CA LEU A 136 2.99 54.46 2.41
C LEU A 136 2.48 53.94 3.75
N SER A 137 2.06 52.67 3.80
CA SER A 137 1.53 52.06 5.00
C SER A 137 1.89 50.59 5.08
N ARG A 138 1.72 50.02 6.27
CA ARG A 138 1.67 48.57 6.43
C ARG A 138 0.53 48.00 5.58
N VAL A 139 0.68 46.77 5.11
CA VAL A 139 -0.40 46.09 4.36
C VAL A 139 -1.46 45.51 5.30
N LEU A 140 -1.07 44.57 6.17
CA LEU A 140 -1.99 43.84 7.05
C LEU A 140 -1.64 44.05 8.52
N HIS A 141 -2.67 44.33 9.32
CA HIS A 141 -2.56 44.41 10.77
C HIS A 141 -3.66 43.56 11.42
N LEU A 142 -3.24 42.50 12.09
CA LEU A 142 -4.09 41.62 12.87
C LEU A 142 -4.16 42.22 14.29
N ARG A 143 -5.10 43.17 14.46
CA ARG A 143 -5.25 43.99 15.67
C ARG A 143 -5.78 43.14 16.81
N MET A 144 -5.31 43.39 18.03
CA MET A 144 -5.71 42.61 19.20
C MET A 144 -6.16 43.47 20.40
N ASP A 145 -6.05 44.80 20.28
CA ASP A 145 -6.41 45.76 21.32
C ASP A 145 -7.92 46.06 21.39
N GLN A 146 -8.68 45.63 20.38
CA GLN A 146 -10.14 45.84 20.28
C GLN A 146 -10.94 44.54 20.30
N ASP A 147 -10.29 43.41 20.52
CA ASP A 147 -10.89 42.09 20.34
C ASP A 147 -11.66 41.64 21.60
N PRO A 148 -12.81 40.95 21.43
CA PRO A 148 -13.43 40.24 22.53
C PRO A 148 -12.51 39.11 23.02
N ALA A 149 -12.55 38.84 24.33
CA ALA A 149 -11.77 37.76 24.94
C ALA A 149 -12.05 36.42 24.25
N GLY A 150 -11.01 35.65 23.94
CA GLY A 150 -11.13 34.39 23.21
C GLY A 150 -9.95 34.08 22.30
N THR A 151 -10.11 33.05 21.47
CA THR A 151 -9.13 32.65 20.45
C THR A 151 -9.56 33.14 19.08
N HIS A 152 -8.67 33.81 18.36
CA HIS A 152 -8.90 34.26 16.99
C HIS A 152 -7.93 33.56 16.03
N ASP A 153 -8.48 32.88 15.04
CA ASP A 153 -7.72 32.21 13.99
C ASP A 153 -7.72 33.06 12.71
N TYR A 154 -6.54 33.36 12.18
CA TYR A 154 -6.37 34.07 10.92
C TYR A 154 -5.78 33.13 9.87
N HIS A 155 -6.42 33.05 8.70
CA HIS A 155 -5.93 32.23 7.60
C HIS A 155 -5.75 33.07 6.34
N LEU A 156 -4.51 33.16 5.84
CA LEU A 156 -4.19 33.84 4.59
C LEU A 156 -3.71 32.82 3.58
N GLU A 157 -4.32 32.82 2.40
CA GLU A 157 -4.01 31.85 1.35
C GLU A 157 -3.90 32.51 -0.02
N ASN A 158 -2.87 32.14 -0.78
CA ASN A 158 -2.66 32.60 -2.17
C ASN A 158 -2.63 34.14 -2.31
N LEU A 159 -1.83 34.82 -1.48
CA LEU A 159 -1.66 36.28 -1.52
C LEU A 159 -0.19 36.63 -1.81
N ARG A 160 0.02 37.81 -2.40
CA ARG A 160 1.34 38.44 -2.52
C ARG A 160 1.27 39.83 -1.88
N ILE A 161 1.93 39.99 -0.74
CA ILE A 161 1.96 41.20 0.08
C ILE A 161 3.24 41.97 -0.25
N ILE A 162 3.11 43.15 -0.85
CA ILE A 162 4.26 43.88 -1.41
C ILE A 162 4.35 45.33 -0.95
N ASN A 163 5.58 45.84 -0.93
CA ASN A 163 5.92 47.25 -0.71
C ASN A 163 5.21 47.88 0.50
N GLY A 164 4.91 47.09 1.52
CA GLY A 164 4.39 47.61 2.77
C GLY A 164 5.50 48.33 3.54
N GLU A 165 5.18 49.46 4.16
CA GLU A 165 6.15 50.24 4.92
C GLU A 165 5.58 50.63 6.30
N SER A 166 6.34 50.36 7.36
CA SER A 166 6.02 50.81 8.71
C SER A 166 7.19 51.60 9.28
N THR A 167 6.91 52.73 9.92
CA THR A 167 7.90 53.56 10.61
C THR A 167 7.63 53.61 12.10
N ALA A 168 8.64 53.31 12.93
CA ALA A 168 8.54 53.44 14.37
C ALA A 168 8.52 54.92 14.79
N PRO A 169 7.57 55.36 15.62
CA PRO A 169 7.64 56.69 16.21
C PRO A 169 8.79 56.77 17.23
N SER A 170 9.42 57.94 17.33
CA SER A 170 10.52 58.20 18.27
C SER A 170 10.03 58.13 19.72
N PHE A 171 10.30 57.00 20.40
CA PHE A 171 10.03 56.70 21.81
C PHE A 171 8.55 56.72 22.28
N GLY A 172 8.12 55.66 22.96
CA GLY A 172 6.89 55.65 23.78
C GLY A 172 5.57 55.31 23.08
N SER A 173 5.58 54.49 22.02
CA SER A 173 4.36 54.03 21.35
C SER A 173 3.80 52.70 21.90
N PRO A 174 2.51 52.39 21.66
CA PRO A 174 1.82 51.25 22.26
C PRO A 174 2.49 49.91 21.95
N ALA A 175 2.26 48.92 22.81
CA ALA A 175 2.79 47.55 22.65
C ALA A 175 2.26 46.82 21.40
N ASP A 176 1.20 47.33 20.76
CA ASP A 176 0.57 46.72 19.59
C ASP A 176 1.19 47.25 18.28
N CYS A 177 2.14 46.47 17.74
CA CYS A 177 2.65 46.58 16.38
C CYS A 177 3.28 47.92 15.93
N ALA A 178 3.43 48.92 16.81
CA ALA A 178 4.02 50.21 16.43
C ALA A 178 5.47 50.05 15.93
N GLY A 179 5.72 50.48 14.68
CA GLY A 179 7.04 50.37 14.05
C GLY A 179 7.49 48.95 13.68
N ARG A 180 6.59 47.96 13.74
CA ARG A 180 6.88 46.56 13.42
C ARG A 180 6.25 46.19 12.08
N SER A 181 7.01 45.52 11.23
CA SER A 181 6.63 45.00 9.91
C SER A 181 5.93 45.96 8.96
N GLY A 182 6.45 46.06 7.74
CA GLY A 182 5.74 46.70 6.63
C GLY A 182 4.67 45.78 6.02
N GLY A 183 4.86 44.47 6.04
CA GLY A 183 3.92 43.52 5.43
C GLY A 183 2.77 43.18 6.36
N LEU A 184 3.04 42.28 7.32
CA LEU A 184 2.05 41.72 8.23
C LEU A 184 2.49 41.92 9.69
N CYS A 185 1.63 42.49 10.53
CA CYS A 185 1.89 42.55 11.96
C CYS A 185 0.75 41.94 12.79
N MET A 186 1.13 41.14 13.79
CA MET A 186 0.23 40.50 14.74
C MET A 186 0.82 40.60 16.16
N ALA A 187 0.29 41.48 17.02
CA ALA A 187 0.67 41.62 18.44
C ALA A 187 -0.50 42.06 19.35
N SER A 188 -0.48 41.70 20.65
CA SER A 188 -1.47 42.15 21.66
C SER A 188 -0.84 42.83 22.85
N ALA A 189 -1.57 43.79 23.42
CA ALA A 189 -1.40 44.26 24.79
C ALA A 189 -2.48 43.73 25.75
N SER A 190 -3.49 43.00 25.25
CA SER A 190 -4.69 42.60 25.99
C SER A 190 -4.50 41.28 26.73
N VAL A 191 -4.91 41.25 28.00
CA VAL A 191 -4.95 40.01 28.80
C VAL A 191 -6.21 39.23 28.43
N ASN A 192 -6.09 37.94 28.10
CA ASN A 192 -7.16 37.00 27.71
C ASN A 192 -7.55 36.93 26.22
N VAL A 193 -6.68 37.36 25.31
CA VAL A 193 -6.85 37.09 23.86
C VAL A 193 -5.70 36.22 23.38
N THR A 194 -6.01 35.16 22.63
CA THR A 194 -5.02 34.28 22.00
C THR A 194 -5.22 34.22 20.51
N HIS A 195 -4.12 34.18 19.76
CA HIS A 195 -4.17 34.21 18.31
C HIS A 195 -3.41 33.04 17.70
N ARG A 196 -3.90 32.60 16.54
CA ARG A 196 -3.21 31.66 15.66
C ARG A 196 -3.19 32.18 14.23
N ALA A 197 -2.09 31.97 13.54
CA ALA A 197 -1.94 32.35 12.14
C ALA A 197 -1.61 31.14 11.29
N ARG A 198 -2.32 30.99 10.17
CA ARG A 198 -2.01 30.04 9.10
C ARG A 198 -1.72 30.82 7.83
N LEU A 199 -0.52 30.67 7.30
CA LEU A 199 -0.12 31.28 6.03
C LEU A 199 0.18 30.19 5.02
N ARG A 200 -0.65 30.07 3.98
CA ARG A 200 -0.53 29.03 2.95
C ARG A 200 -0.25 29.66 1.59
N ASN A 201 0.89 29.33 0.99
CA ASN A 201 1.26 29.82 -0.35
C ASN A 201 1.22 31.36 -0.47
N VAL A 202 1.69 32.05 0.57
CA VAL A 202 1.74 33.53 0.66
C VAL A 202 3.15 34.02 0.34
N GLU A 203 3.24 35.10 -0.41
CA GLU A 203 4.52 35.74 -0.75
C GLU A 203 4.62 37.14 -0.13
N PHE A 204 5.79 37.49 0.40
CA PHE A 204 6.10 38.80 0.94
C PHE A 204 7.30 39.39 0.20
N HIS A 205 7.09 40.51 -0.50
CA HIS A 205 8.13 41.15 -1.31
C HIS A 205 8.37 42.61 -0.94
N ASN A 206 9.64 42.97 -0.76
CA ASN A 206 10.09 44.36 -0.60
C ASN A 206 9.37 45.13 0.54
N ASN A 207 8.87 44.42 1.55
CA ASN A 207 8.26 45.06 2.71
C ASN A 207 9.34 45.57 3.66
N LYS A 208 9.07 46.71 4.30
CA LYS A 208 10.07 47.44 5.07
C LYS A 208 9.54 47.88 6.44
N SER A 209 10.40 47.76 7.44
CA SER A 209 10.19 48.35 8.77
C SER A 209 11.35 49.28 9.08
N PHE A 210 11.09 50.55 9.41
CA PHE A 210 12.10 51.58 9.65
C PHE A 210 11.98 52.31 10.99
N GLY A 211 13.11 52.65 11.61
CA GLY A 211 13.19 53.42 12.86
C GLY A 211 13.89 52.67 13.98
N ASP A 212 13.99 53.28 15.16
CA ASP A 212 14.60 52.62 16.33
C ASP A 212 13.70 51.46 16.78
N PHE A 213 14.28 50.27 16.96
CA PHE A 213 13.58 49.04 17.41
C PHE A 213 12.53 48.48 16.41
N SER A 214 12.64 48.82 15.13
CA SER A 214 11.79 48.21 14.11
C SER A 214 12.22 46.76 13.85
N VAL A 215 11.26 45.89 13.55
CA VAL A 215 11.53 44.45 13.45
C VAL A 215 10.57 43.77 12.48
N GLY A 216 10.97 42.61 11.94
CA GLY A 216 10.09 41.76 11.15
C GLY A 216 9.69 42.39 9.82
N GLY A 217 10.66 42.75 8.96
CA GLY A 217 10.44 43.56 7.75
C GLY A 217 9.22 43.10 6.92
N ALA A 218 9.13 41.78 6.69
CA ALA A 218 7.98 41.14 6.03
C ALA A 218 6.83 40.80 6.99
N ALA A 219 7.14 40.17 8.12
CA ALA A 219 6.14 39.81 9.11
C ALA A 219 6.65 39.89 10.56
N TYR A 220 5.76 40.24 11.48
CA TYR A 220 6.00 40.23 12.92
C TYR A 220 4.88 39.51 13.66
N PHE A 221 5.25 38.58 14.54
CA PHE A 221 4.35 37.87 15.44
C PHE A 221 4.84 38.02 16.88
N GLY A 222 4.02 38.59 17.76
CA GLY A 222 4.43 38.94 19.12
C GLY A 222 3.51 38.42 20.22
N ALA A 223 3.45 39.19 21.32
CA ALA A 223 2.63 38.88 22.48
C ALA A 223 1.18 38.52 22.11
N GLY A 224 0.63 37.49 22.74
CA GLY A 224 -0.73 36.98 22.49
C GLY A 224 -0.82 35.96 21.33
N VAL A 225 0.24 35.78 20.56
CA VAL A 225 0.32 34.75 19.51
C VAL A 225 0.80 33.44 20.09
N THR A 226 0.05 32.35 19.88
CA THR A 226 0.35 31.03 20.46
C THR A 226 0.81 30.02 19.41
N ASP A 227 0.26 30.07 18.20
CA ASP A 227 0.54 29.07 17.17
C ASP A 227 0.65 29.77 15.80
N VAL A 228 1.77 29.55 15.11
CA VAL A 228 1.96 30.04 13.74
C VAL A 228 2.42 28.90 12.86
N ASP A 229 1.67 28.67 11.79
CA ASP A 229 1.89 27.63 10.80
C ASP A 229 2.04 28.28 9.42
N ILE A 230 3.24 28.19 8.84
CA ILE A 230 3.59 28.79 7.55
C ILE A 230 4.04 27.67 6.62
N ASP A 231 3.34 27.54 5.49
CA ASP A 231 3.60 26.50 4.51
C ASP A 231 3.60 27.04 3.08
N GLY A 232 4.66 26.70 2.34
CA GLY A 232 4.85 27.11 0.95
C GLY A 232 5.02 28.63 0.74
N ALA A 233 5.43 29.37 1.78
CA ALA A 233 5.56 30.82 1.72
C ALA A 233 6.93 31.29 1.16
N VAL A 234 6.96 32.50 0.61
CA VAL A 234 8.19 33.14 0.11
C VAL A 234 8.38 34.50 0.77
N PHE A 235 9.57 34.75 1.30
CA PHE A 235 9.99 36.02 1.87
C PHE A 235 11.17 36.52 1.05
N ASN A 236 10.92 37.50 0.16
CA ASN A 236 11.91 37.96 -0.80
C ASN A 236 12.19 39.47 -0.69
N GLY A 237 13.44 39.84 -0.43
CA GLY A 237 13.88 41.24 -0.48
C GLY A 237 13.28 42.14 0.61
N ASN A 238 12.82 41.58 1.73
CA ASN A 238 12.25 42.36 2.83
C ASN A 238 13.35 42.94 3.73
N GLU A 239 13.07 44.09 4.35
CA GLU A 239 14.08 44.87 5.09
C GLU A 239 13.59 45.28 6.48
N ALA A 240 14.37 44.97 7.51
CA ALA A 240 14.26 45.59 8.83
C ALA A 240 15.40 46.63 8.96
N GLY A 241 15.13 47.86 8.50
CA GLY A 241 16.11 48.94 8.38
C GLY A 241 16.09 49.90 9.56
N GLY A 242 17.24 50.38 10.04
CA GLY A 242 17.36 51.26 11.22
C GLY A 242 18.57 50.86 12.08
N VAL A 243 18.66 51.28 13.34
CA VAL A 243 19.79 50.88 14.21
C VAL A 243 19.38 49.66 15.03
N SER A 244 20.12 48.54 14.88
CA SER A 244 19.93 47.29 15.65
C SER A 244 18.59 46.57 15.41
N ASN A 245 18.04 46.67 14.20
CA ASN A 245 16.76 46.05 13.85
C ASN A 245 16.92 44.59 13.42
N LEU A 246 15.92 43.77 13.75
CA LEU A 246 16.02 42.30 13.73
C LEU A 246 14.96 41.68 12.83
N GLY A 247 15.26 40.53 12.23
CA GLY A 247 14.31 39.74 11.45
C GLY A 247 13.89 40.44 10.15
N GLY A 248 14.78 40.51 9.16
CA GLY A 248 14.47 41.18 7.88
C GLY A 248 13.28 40.54 7.15
N GLY A 249 13.22 39.21 7.17
CA GLY A 249 12.03 38.45 6.77
C GLY A 249 10.97 38.43 7.87
N ILE A 250 11.14 37.56 8.87
CA ILE A 250 10.17 37.38 9.95
C ILE A 250 10.82 37.53 11.32
N TYR A 251 10.06 38.08 12.28
CA TYR A 251 10.37 38.01 13.70
C TYR A 251 9.22 37.40 14.52
N PHE A 252 9.53 36.34 15.26
CA PHE A 252 8.67 35.72 16.28
C PHE A 252 9.17 36.08 17.69
N ASP A 253 8.29 36.71 18.48
CA ASP A 253 8.58 37.22 19.82
C ASP A 253 7.61 36.62 20.85
N GLY A 254 8.05 35.55 21.52
CA GLY A 254 7.28 34.87 22.56
C GLY A 254 6.11 34.03 22.04
N VAL A 255 6.21 33.49 20.83
CA VAL A 255 5.20 32.59 20.25
C VAL A 255 5.41 31.16 20.74
N ASP A 256 4.38 30.51 21.30
CA ASP A 256 4.56 29.16 21.87
C ASP A 256 5.04 28.13 20.82
N ARG A 257 4.33 28.00 19.69
CA ARG A 257 4.68 27.06 18.60
C ARG A 257 4.82 27.79 17.27
N VAL A 258 5.94 27.55 16.58
CA VAL A 258 6.22 28.05 15.23
C VAL A 258 6.61 26.88 14.32
N ASP A 259 5.82 26.66 13.27
CA ASP A 259 6.09 25.64 12.26
C ASP A 259 6.26 26.29 10.88
N LEU A 260 7.43 26.08 10.27
CA LEU A 260 7.79 26.55 8.93
C LEU A 260 8.07 25.34 8.04
N THR A 261 7.25 25.14 7.01
CA THR A 261 7.41 24.04 6.04
C THR A 261 7.47 24.59 4.61
N ASP A 262 8.42 24.10 3.81
CA ASP A 262 8.56 24.49 2.40
C ASP A 262 8.69 26.02 2.19
N VAL A 263 9.30 26.72 3.15
CA VAL A 263 9.43 28.18 3.13
C VAL A 263 10.75 28.58 2.45
N ARG A 264 10.72 29.68 1.70
CA ARG A 264 11.90 30.29 1.09
C ARG A 264 12.15 31.70 1.60
N PHE A 265 13.34 31.94 2.16
CA PHE A 265 13.84 33.26 2.52
C PHE A 265 14.99 33.63 1.59
N THR A 266 14.78 34.63 0.74
CA THR A 266 15.76 35.07 -0.25
C THR A 266 16.02 36.57 -0.18
N GLY A 267 17.28 36.98 -0.02
CA GLY A 267 17.65 38.38 -0.16
C GLY A 267 17.10 39.32 0.93
N ASN A 268 16.65 38.80 2.06
CA ASN A 268 16.14 39.64 3.16
C ASN A 268 17.30 40.27 3.95
N ASP A 269 17.10 41.48 4.47
CA ASP A 269 18.17 42.28 5.10
C ASP A 269 17.73 42.80 6.49
N ALA A 270 18.59 42.66 7.49
CA ALA A 270 18.38 43.20 8.83
C ALA A 270 19.62 43.97 9.30
N SER A 271 19.44 45.19 9.78
CA SER A 271 20.54 46.06 10.20
C SER A 271 21.21 45.68 11.53
N GLY A 272 20.60 44.78 12.31
CA GLY A 272 21.06 44.36 13.65
C GLY A 272 21.55 42.92 13.75
N HIS A 273 20.76 41.94 13.29
CA HIS A 273 21.11 40.53 13.00
C HIS A 273 19.84 39.80 12.51
N ALA A 274 19.96 38.52 12.14
CA ALA A 274 18.86 37.72 11.59
C ALA A 274 18.20 38.33 10.34
N GLY A 275 18.94 38.36 9.22
CA GLY A 275 18.43 38.86 7.95
C GLY A 275 17.15 38.16 7.49
N ALA A 276 17.04 36.85 7.70
CA ALA A 276 15.88 36.06 7.31
C ALA A 276 14.86 35.90 8.44
N LEU A 277 15.29 35.29 9.54
CA LEU A 277 14.41 34.78 10.58
C LEU A 277 15.00 35.04 11.97
N PHE A 278 14.22 35.72 12.81
CA PHE A 278 14.51 35.83 14.23
C PHE A 278 13.40 35.16 15.05
N VAL A 279 13.79 34.35 16.03
CA VAL A 279 12.87 33.70 16.97
C VAL A 279 13.40 33.92 18.38
N THR A 280 12.54 34.40 19.29
CA THR A 280 12.87 34.51 20.70
C THR A 280 11.74 33.97 21.58
N GLY A 281 12.09 33.24 22.63
CA GLY A 281 11.14 32.83 23.68
C GLY A 281 10.06 31.84 23.25
N ALA A 282 10.29 31.07 22.18
CA ALA A 282 9.34 30.06 21.71
C ALA A 282 9.43 28.76 22.53
N GLN A 283 8.32 28.05 22.70
CA GLN A 283 8.37 26.71 23.30
C GLN A 283 8.85 25.67 22.29
N SER A 284 8.45 25.80 21.02
CA SER A 284 8.89 24.92 19.95
C SER A 284 9.00 25.67 18.62
N LEU A 285 10.10 25.43 17.91
CA LEU A 285 10.33 25.87 16.54
C LEU A 285 10.64 24.65 15.67
N SER A 286 9.86 24.48 14.60
CA SER A 286 10.11 23.49 13.55
C SER A 286 10.36 24.17 12.21
N ILE A 287 11.45 23.82 11.55
CA ILE A 287 11.80 24.27 10.20
C ILE A 287 12.08 23.02 9.37
N ALA A 288 11.24 22.77 8.36
CA ALA A 288 11.32 21.61 7.50
C ALA A 288 11.36 22.01 6.02
N SER A 289 12.20 21.33 5.24
CA SER A 289 12.25 21.44 3.77
C SER A 289 12.38 22.88 3.25
N SER A 290 13.07 23.74 4.01
CA SER A 290 13.09 25.18 3.80
C SER A 290 14.45 25.69 3.31
N ASN A 291 14.45 26.81 2.58
CA ASN A 291 15.65 27.40 1.98
C ASN A 291 15.89 28.83 2.49
N PHE A 292 17.12 29.09 2.93
CA PHE A 292 17.59 30.40 3.38
C PHE A 292 18.81 30.79 2.56
N SER A 293 18.62 31.66 1.57
CA SER A 293 19.70 32.06 0.67
C SER A 293 19.84 33.56 0.47
N ASN A 294 21.09 34.01 0.36
CA ASN A 294 21.43 35.41 0.10
C ASN A 294 20.85 36.40 1.12
N ASN A 295 20.51 35.95 2.33
CA ASN A 295 20.01 36.86 3.37
C ASN A 295 21.19 37.57 4.04
N ARG A 296 20.98 38.81 4.44
CA ARG A 296 22.00 39.65 5.06
C ARG A 296 21.65 40.01 6.49
N GLY A 297 22.42 39.51 7.44
CA GLY A 297 22.44 40.04 8.81
C GLY A 297 23.58 41.03 8.97
N ARG A 298 23.31 42.18 9.58
CA ARG A 298 24.36 43.17 9.93
C ARG A 298 24.58 43.20 11.45
N GLY A 299 25.44 44.07 11.97
CA GLY A 299 25.53 44.38 13.40
C GLY A 299 26.63 43.65 14.17
N ASN A 300 26.46 43.48 15.49
CA ASN A 300 27.49 42.91 16.37
C ASN A 300 27.48 41.38 16.45
N GLN A 301 26.37 40.74 16.04
CA GLN A 301 26.23 39.28 15.98
C GLN A 301 25.47 38.88 14.71
N PRO A 302 25.96 39.27 13.52
CA PRO A 302 25.22 39.10 12.29
C PRO A 302 24.91 37.63 12.01
N SER A 303 23.70 37.38 11.52
CA SER A 303 23.22 36.05 11.17
C SER A 303 22.14 36.10 10.11
N ALA A 304 21.94 35.00 9.38
CA ALA A 304 20.72 34.82 8.58
C ALA A 304 19.55 34.42 9.47
N ILE A 305 19.81 33.47 10.38
CA ILE A 305 18.85 32.92 11.32
C ILE A 305 19.40 33.10 12.75
N ALA A 306 18.61 33.70 13.64
CA ALA A 306 18.90 33.68 15.08
C ALA A 306 17.71 33.12 15.85
N ILE A 307 18.01 32.24 16.82
CA ILE A 307 17.05 31.57 17.67
C ILE A 307 17.53 31.69 19.11
N ASP A 308 16.76 32.40 19.93
CA ASP A 308 17.11 32.71 21.32
C ASP A 308 16.06 32.14 22.28
N ALA A 309 16.53 31.58 23.39
CA ALA A 309 15.69 31.12 24.51
C ALA A 309 14.50 30.25 24.07
N THR A 310 14.75 29.30 23.16
CA THR A 310 13.72 28.40 22.62
C THR A 310 13.92 26.99 23.17
N ASN A 311 12.90 26.39 23.79
CA ASN A 311 13.06 25.11 24.49
C ASN A 311 13.41 23.96 23.54
N GLN A 312 12.79 23.94 22.35
CA GLN A 312 12.97 22.90 21.35
C GLN A 312 13.09 23.50 19.94
N VAL A 313 14.19 23.19 19.26
CA VAL A 313 14.45 23.61 17.88
C VAL A 313 14.61 22.35 17.02
N PHE A 314 13.83 22.24 15.96
CA PHE A 314 13.95 21.19 14.96
C PHE A 314 14.25 21.83 13.60
N LEU A 315 15.40 21.54 13.03
CA LEU A 315 15.82 21.97 11.69
C LEU A 315 16.07 20.72 10.85
N SER A 316 15.26 20.51 9.83
CA SER A 316 15.33 19.31 8.99
C SER A 316 15.22 19.63 7.50
N ASN A 317 15.99 18.93 6.68
CA ASN A 317 15.93 19.06 5.21
C ASN A 317 16.14 20.51 4.74
N ALA A 318 16.93 21.29 5.47
CA ALA A 318 17.07 22.72 5.22
C ALA A 318 18.34 23.04 4.44
N LEU A 319 18.25 24.02 3.53
CA LEU A 319 19.39 24.56 2.79
C LEU A 319 19.66 25.99 3.24
N ILE A 320 20.82 26.22 3.85
CA ILE A 320 21.27 27.53 4.34
C ILE A 320 22.54 27.90 3.59
N GLN A 321 22.42 28.75 2.58
CA GLN A 321 23.52 29.00 1.66
C GLN A 321 23.72 30.46 1.28
N ALA A 322 24.98 30.82 0.99
CA ALA A 322 25.33 32.13 0.46
C ALA A 322 24.78 33.32 1.28
N ASN A 323 24.52 33.12 2.57
CA ASN A 323 24.09 34.21 3.44
C ASN A 323 25.30 35.07 3.79
N LEU A 324 25.06 36.37 3.91
CA LEU A 324 26.10 37.37 4.10
C LEU A 324 25.97 38.00 5.48
N ASN A 325 26.96 37.76 6.32
CA ASN A 325 27.02 38.35 7.64
C ASN A 325 28.04 39.50 7.62
N VAL A 326 27.58 40.70 7.99
CA VAL A 326 28.36 41.95 7.92
C VAL A 326 28.41 42.58 9.31
N ASP A 327 29.55 43.16 9.70
CA ASP A 327 29.60 43.88 10.97
C ASP A 327 28.81 45.21 10.95
N ALA A 328 28.67 45.83 12.12
CA ALA A 328 28.03 47.14 12.28
C ALA A 328 28.74 48.28 11.53
N SER A 329 29.99 48.10 11.08
CA SER A 329 30.78 49.09 10.35
C SER A 329 30.72 48.92 8.84
N PHE A 330 29.86 48.02 8.33
CA PHE A 330 29.72 47.68 6.91
C PHE A 330 31.01 47.11 6.29
N ASN A 331 31.96 46.69 7.11
CA ASN A 331 33.11 45.98 6.59
C ASN A 331 32.66 44.55 6.28
N LEU A 332 33.17 43.98 5.18
CA LEU A 332 33.01 42.56 4.84
C LEU A 332 33.85 41.69 5.78
N THR A 333 33.70 41.89 7.08
CA THR A 333 34.45 41.17 8.10
C THR A 333 33.89 39.78 8.35
N HIS A 334 32.96 39.24 7.54
CA HIS A 334 32.44 37.85 7.62
C HIS A 334 32.32 37.31 9.06
N THR A 335 31.78 38.14 9.96
CA THR A 335 31.62 37.86 11.39
C THR A 335 30.30 37.13 11.63
N GLY A 336 30.10 36.52 12.79
CA GLY A 336 28.84 35.85 13.15
C GLY A 336 28.44 34.59 12.35
N PHE A 337 27.42 33.87 12.82
CA PHE A 337 27.00 32.58 12.28
C PHE A 337 25.82 32.70 11.32
N ALA A 338 25.78 31.92 10.24
CA ALA A 338 24.62 31.81 9.36
C ALA A 338 23.38 31.36 10.17
N ILE A 339 23.58 30.43 11.10
CA ILE A 339 22.59 30.01 12.09
C ILE A 339 23.18 30.17 13.48
N ARG A 340 22.50 30.93 14.33
CA ARG A 340 22.86 31.12 15.74
C ARG A 340 21.74 30.61 16.63
N ILE A 341 22.05 29.67 17.52
CA ILE A 341 21.12 29.15 18.52
C ILE A 341 21.70 29.39 19.91
N VAL A 342 20.99 30.18 20.71
CA VAL A 342 21.39 30.50 22.08
C VAL A 342 20.30 30.06 23.04
N GLY A 343 20.68 29.22 24.00
CA GLY A 343 19.80 28.70 25.01
C GLY A 343 20.52 28.43 26.32
N ASN A 344 19.89 27.60 27.13
CA ASN A 344 20.44 27.08 28.37
C ASN A 344 20.49 25.54 28.32
N ALA A 345 21.09 24.92 29.33
CA ALA A 345 21.35 23.48 29.33
C ALA A 345 20.08 22.60 29.31
N ASN A 346 18.87 23.16 29.51
CA ASN A 346 17.61 22.42 29.38
C ASN A 346 17.00 22.52 27.97
N ASP A 347 17.51 23.42 27.13
CA ASP A 347 17.02 23.63 25.78
C ASP A 347 17.67 22.60 24.84
N THR A 348 16.94 22.19 23.81
CA THR A 348 17.36 21.15 22.86
C THR A 348 17.24 21.62 21.42
N ALA A 349 18.26 21.31 20.60
CA ALA A 349 18.27 21.57 19.18
C ALA A 349 18.58 20.28 18.40
N VAL A 350 17.77 19.97 17.39
CA VAL A 350 17.99 18.87 16.46
C VAL A 350 18.21 19.46 15.08
N VAL A 351 19.37 19.20 14.50
CA VAL A 351 19.70 19.59 13.13
C VAL A 351 19.95 18.33 12.33
N SER A 352 18.99 17.92 11.53
CA SER A 352 19.08 16.70 10.74
C SER A 352 19.07 17.00 9.26
N ASN A 353 19.86 16.28 8.49
CA ASN A 353 19.75 16.27 7.04
C ASN A 353 19.74 17.68 6.41
N SER A 354 20.63 18.56 6.87
CA SER A 354 20.65 19.96 6.48
C SER A 354 22.01 20.35 5.88
N TRP A 355 21.99 21.26 4.92
CA TRP A 355 23.18 21.72 4.21
C TRP A 355 23.43 23.20 4.50
N ILE A 356 24.55 23.48 5.15
CA ILE A 356 24.99 24.82 5.55
C ILE A 356 26.26 25.12 4.74
N ASP A 357 26.09 25.86 3.65
CA ASP A 357 27.10 25.93 2.59
C ASP A 357 27.42 27.34 2.09
N SER A 358 28.70 27.59 1.81
CA SER A 358 29.14 28.80 1.11
C SER A 358 28.66 30.10 1.77
N ASN A 359 28.42 30.10 3.08
CA ASN A 359 28.02 31.31 3.80
C ASN A 359 29.25 32.21 3.99
N LEU A 360 29.07 33.51 3.75
CA LEU A 360 30.02 34.57 4.05
C LEU A 360 29.81 35.00 5.51
N GLY A 361 30.15 34.07 6.39
CA GLY A 361 29.97 34.06 7.83
C GLY A 361 30.24 32.63 8.33
N CYS A 362 30.39 32.46 9.63
CA CYS A 362 30.50 31.14 10.26
C CYS A 362 29.26 30.26 9.95
N GLY A 363 29.36 28.94 10.10
CA GLY A 363 28.26 28.02 9.80
C GLY A 363 27.17 28.05 10.89
N LEU A 364 27.26 27.14 11.86
CA LEU A 364 26.34 27.02 12.99
C LEU A 364 27.02 27.34 14.31
N GLY A 365 26.40 28.20 15.11
CA GLY A 365 26.83 28.55 16.46
C GLY A 365 25.82 28.07 17.50
N LEU A 366 26.29 27.30 18.48
CA LEU A 366 25.50 26.74 19.57
C LEU A 366 26.06 27.23 20.92
N THR A 367 25.24 27.97 21.66
CA THR A 367 25.64 28.50 22.98
C THR A 367 24.66 28.03 24.04
N GLY A 368 25.14 27.25 25.00
CA GLY A 368 24.38 26.80 26.16
C GLY A 368 23.31 25.74 25.89
N VAL A 369 22.98 25.43 24.64
CA VAL A 369 21.92 24.49 24.21
C VAL A 369 22.47 23.08 23.99
N GLN A 370 21.71 22.04 24.38
CA GLN A 370 22.04 20.67 24.00
C GLN A 370 21.68 20.44 22.54
N ALA A 371 22.56 19.85 21.74
CA ALA A 371 22.27 19.66 20.31
C ALA A 371 22.59 18.26 19.78
N PHE A 372 21.72 17.76 18.91
CA PHE A 372 21.93 16.56 18.12
C PHE A 372 21.93 16.91 16.63
N ILE A 373 23.09 16.83 16.02
CA ILE A 373 23.32 17.10 14.60
C ILE A 373 23.52 15.77 13.92
N SER A 374 22.73 15.47 12.90
CA SER A 374 22.87 14.22 12.14
C SER A 374 22.72 14.44 10.65
N GLN A 375 23.41 13.62 9.86
CA GLN A 375 23.28 13.60 8.41
C GLN A 375 23.44 14.98 7.73
N SER A 376 24.19 15.90 8.35
CA SER A 376 24.27 17.29 7.91
C SER A 376 25.64 17.59 7.31
N THR A 377 25.69 18.52 6.37
CA THR A 377 26.94 18.97 5.73
C THR A 377 27.17 20.45 6.02
N PHE A 378 28.36 20.77 6.52
CA PHE A 378 28.88 22.12 6.72
C PHE A 378 30.05 22.32 5.78
N SER A 379 29.85 23.07 4.69
CA SER A 379 30.88 23.19 3.65
C SER A 379 31.14 24.59 3.15
N ARG A 380 32.39 24.90 2.79
CA ARG A 380 32.76 26.16 2.12
C ARG A 380 32.35 27.43 2.86
N ASN A 381 32.07 27.36 4.17
CA ASN A 381 31.74 28.54 4.96
C ASN A 381 33.01 29.33 5.26
N GLY A 382 32.91 30.65 5.20
CA GLY A 382 34.02 31.57 5.42
C GLY A 382 33.81 32.43 6.66
N CYS A 383 34.67 32.32 7.66
CA CYS A 383 34.56 33.11 8.89
C CYS A 383 35.84 33.87 9.25
N VAL A 384 35.69 35.08 9.78
CA VAL A 384 36.80 35.91 10.27
C VAL A 384 36.75 36.06 11.80
N ASP A 385 35.59 35.87 12.41
CA ASP A 385 35.46 35.78 13.87
C ASP A 385 36.05 34.49 14.42
N PRO A 386 36.28 34.38 15.75
CA PRO A 386 36.70 33.15 16.45
C PRO A 386 35.79 31.94 16.29
N GLY A 387 34.81 32.01 15.39
CA GLY A 387 33.88 30.97 15.07
C GLY A 387 34.27 30.23 13.79
N SER A 388 33.58 29.14 13.63
CA SER A 388 33.99 27.97 12.90
C SER A 388 32.84 27.53 11.98
N ALA A 389 33.01 26.47 11.20
CA ALA A 389 31.88 25.83 10.53
C ALA A 389 30.84 25.35 11.58
N LEU A 390 31.34 24.87 12.74
CA LEU A 390 30.55 24.52 13.91
C LEU A 390 31.20 25.06 15.20
N GLY A 391 30.54 26.01 15.88
CA GLY A 391 30.97 26.58 17.15
C GLY A 391 30.12 26.09 18.30
N VAL A 392 30.74 25.57 19.36
CA VAL A 392 30.05 25.01 20.53
C VAL A 392 30.57 25.63 21.83
N THR A 393 29.67 26.15 22.66
CA THR A 393 30.00 26.73 23.95
C THR A 393 29.12 26.17 25.07
N GLY A 394 29.74 25.54 26.07
CA GLY A 394 29.15 25.27 27.39
C GLY A 394 28.12 24.13 27.52
N ALA A 395 27.78 23.39 26.46
CA ALA A 395 26.75 22.34 26.48
C ALA A 395 27.18 21.03 25.79
N ALA A 396 26.31 20.01 25.85
CA ALA A 396 26.54 18.72 25.20
C ALA A 396 26.04 18.74 23.75
N VAL A 397 26.93 18.43 22.81
CA VAL A 397 26.62 18.38 21.36
C VAL A 397 27.08 17.05 20.79
N GLU A 398 26.20 16.41 20.04
CA GLU A 398 26.50 15.20 19.27
C GLU A 398 26.38 15.50 17.78
N VAL A 399 27.38 15.10 17.02
CA VAL A 399 27.43 15.19 15.56
C VAL A 399 27.64 13.79 15.01
N VAL A 400 26.63 13.27 14.35
CA VAL A 400 26.59 11.89 13.87
C VAL A 400 26.45 11.85 12.36
N ALA A 401 27.21 10.99 11.68
CA ALA A 401 27.07 10.78 10.24
C ALA A 401 27.08 12.10 9.46
N SER A 402 28.00 13.02 9.75
CA SER A 402 27.98 14.39 9.20
C SER A 402 29.34 14.79 8.61
N SER A 403 29.34 15.82 7.75
CA SER A 403 30.55 16.31 7.10
C SER A 403 30.83 17.78 7.39
N ILE A 404 32.06 18.10 7.74
CA ILE A 404 32.58 19.46 7.94
C ILE A 404 33.80 19.62 7.02
N LEU A 405 33.57 20.18 5.83
CA LEU A 405 34.50 20.08 4.70
C LEU A 405 34.78 21.44 4.05
N ASP A 406 36.03 21.66 3.65
CA ASP A 406 36.41 22.80 2.80
C ASP A 406 36.06 24.19 3.38
N ASN A 407 35.90 24.32 4.71
CA ASN A 407 35.65 25.61 5.34
C ASN A 407 36.97 26.37 5.47
N ILE A 408 36.97 27.66 5.11
CA ILE A 408 38.18 28.50 5.08
C ILE A 408 37.94 29.72 5.94
N GLY A 409 38.67 29.87 7.04
CA GLY A 409 38.49 30.99 7.95
C GLY A 409 39.74 31.42 8.68
N ALA A 410 39.64 32.50 9.43
CA ALA A 410 40.70 32.92 10.34
C ALA A 410 40.94 31.89 11.45
N PHE A 411 39.92 31.12 11.82
CA PHE A 411 39.90 30.18 12.93
C PHE A 411 39.55 28.76 12.45
N PRO A 412 39.73 27.72 13.31
CA PRO A 412 39.46 26.32 12.97
C PRO A 412 38.03 26.05 12.53
N ALA A 413 37.79 25.00 11.74
CA ALA A 413 36.44 24.62 11.32
C ALA A 413 35.51 24.12 12.42
N VAL A 414 36.06 23.68 13.56
CA VAL A 414 35.29 23.35 14.76
C VAL A 414 35.96 23.94 15.98
N ARG A 415 35.18 24.59 16.85
CA ARG A 415 35.69 25.13 18.12
C ARG A 415 34.79 24.70 19.27
N LEU A 416 35.42 24.16 20.31
CA LEU A 416 34.75 23.74 21.54
C LEU A 416 35.28 24.54 22.73
N ASP A 417 34.39 25.31 23.36
CA ASP A 417 34.66 26.09 24.57
C ASP A 417 33.78 25.60 25.73
N GLY A 418 34.21 24.51 26.37
CA GLY A 418 33.49 23.85 27.46
C GLY A 418 32.44 22.84 27.00
N GLY A 419 31.83 22.11 27.94
CA GLY A 419 30.85 21.06 27.63
C GLY A 419 31.47 19.78 27.05
N SER A 420 30.72 19.09 26.20
CA SER A 420 31.19 17.86 25.52
C SER A 420 30.75 17.84 24.06
N LEU A 421 31.67 17.48 23.17
CA LEU A 421 31.41 17.28 21.74
C LEU A 421 31.71 15.83 21.36
N LEU A 422 30.70 15.13 20.86
CA LEU A 422 30.85 13.84 20.19
C LEU A 422 30.84 14.06 18.68
N LEU A 423 31.90 13.62 17.99
CA LEU A 423 31.92 13.46 16.56
C LEU A 423 31.95 11.95 16.25
N GLU A 424 30.82 11.41 15.81
CA GLU A 424 30.65 10.00 15.50
C GLU A 424 30.35 9.77 14.02
N SER A 425 31.08 8.84 13.38
CA SER A 425 30.88 8.52 11.96
C SER A 425 30.91 9.77 11.07
N SER A 426 31.75 10.75 11.41
CA SER A 426 31.76 12.07 10.78
C SER A 426 33.11 12.38 10.15
N THR A 427 33.15 13.35 9.21
CA THR A 427 34.40 13.77 8.56
C THR A 427 34.65 15.25 8.77
N VAL A 428 35.82 15.59 9.31
CA VAL A 428 36.37 16.95 9.43
C VAL A 428 37.68 17.01 8.65
N ALA A 429 37.62 17.48 7.41
CA ALA A 429 38.76 17.44 6.49
C ALA A 429 38.77 18.61 5.50
N ALA A 430 39.96 18.88 4.93
CA ALA A 430 40.18 19.93 3.94
C ALA A 430 39.79 21.34 4.41
N ASN A 431 39.64 21.55 5.72
CA ASN A 431 39.39 22.87 6.28
C ASN A 431 40.69 23.65 6.43
N GLN A 432 40.62 24.97 6.37
CA GLN A 432 41.78 25.86 6.45
C GLN A 432 41.59 26.97 7.46
N ALA A 433 42.49 27.06 8.45
CA ALA A 433 42.68 28.22 9.30
C ALA A 433 43.82 29.09 8.76
N THR A 434 43.59 30.40 8.63
CA THR A 434 44.56 31.35 8.06
C THR A 434 45.37 32.10 9.13
N THR A 435 44.97 32.05 10.40
CA THR A 435 45.68 32.72 11.50
C THR A 435 46.78 31.82 12.06
N MET A 436 47.95 32.40 12.40
CA MET A 436 49.01 31.66 13.09
C MET A 436 48.62 31.32 14.53
N GLY A 437 49.01 30.12 14.97
CA GLY A 437 48.64 29.54 16.25
C GLY A 437 47.30 28.80 16.25
N GLU A 438 46.68 28.60 15.09
CA GLU A 438 45.38 27.92 14.98
C GLU A 438 45.51 26.59 14.21
N ALA A 439 44.69 25.61 14.59
CA ALA A 439 44.48 24.39 13.83
C ALA A 439 43.48 24.59 12.68
N GLY A 440 43.61 23.84 11.58
CA GLY A 440 42.63 23.90 10.50
C GLY A 440 41.31 23.19 10.83
N GLY A 441 41.38 22.10 11.60
CA GLY A 441 40.25 21.21 11.87
C GLY A 441 39.49 21.59 13.13
N VAL A 442 39.98 21.17 14.30
CA VAL A 442 39.31 21.34 15.60
C VAL A 442 40.22 22.03 16.61
N ARG A 443 39.70 23.01 17.36
CA ARG A 443 40.33 23.57 18.55
C ARG A 443 39.52 23.27 19.80
N LEU A 444 40.20 22.78 20.83
CA LEU A 444 39.63 22.46 22.14
C LEU A 444 40.17 23.44 23.19
N ASP A 445 39.36 24.43 23.55
CA ASP A 445 39.68 25.40 24.60
C ASP A 445 39.45 24.80 26.00
N ALA A 446 38.30 24.13 26.18
CA ALA A 446 37.93 23.41 27.39
C ALA A 446 36.88 22.32 27.09
N GLY A 447 36.64 21.40 28.04
CA GLY A 447 35.61 20.36 27.90
C GLY A 447 36.15 19.00 27.45
N THR A 448 35.29 18.19 26.83
CA THR A 448 35.64 16.84 26.34
C THR A 448 35.28 16.67 24.87
N LEU A 449 36.27 16.33 24.04
CA LEU A 449 36.06 15.91 22.65
C LEU A 449 36.12 14.38 22.57
N THR A 450 35.11 13.75 21.99
CA THR A 450 35.08 12.31 21.73
C THR A 450 34.94 12.06 20.24
N LEU A 451 35.89 11.35 19.67
CA LEU A 451 35.96 10.95 18.27
C LEU A 451 35.72 9.45 18.16
N ARG A 452 34.68 9.05 17.42
CA ARG A 452 34.35 7.65 17.18
C ARG A 452 34.10 7.44 15.71
N ASN A 453 34.89 6.61 15.06
CA ASN A 453 34.74 6.39 13.62
C ASN A 453 34.76 7.71 12.81
N THR A 454 35.70 8.60 13.12
CA THR A 454 35.75 9.94 12.53
C THR A 454 37.08 10.19 11.82
N ILE A 455 37.06 10.91 10.71
CA ILE A 455 38.26 11.50 10.11
C ILE A 455 38.41 12.92 10.66
N LEU A 456 39.55 13.20 11.28
CA LEU A 456 40.03 14.55 11.62
C LEU A 456 41.45 14.70 11.05
N ALA A 457 41.55 14.93 9.74
CA ALA A 457 42.84 14.92 9.05
C ALA A 457 42.77 15.64 7.69
N GLY A 458 43.93 16.01 7.15
CA GLY A 458 44.01 16.80 5.92
C GLY A 458 43.45 18.23 6.07
N ASN A 459 43.41 18.76 7.29
CA ASN A 459 43.09 20.16 7.54
C ASN A 459 44.40 20.98 7.60
N ALA A 460 44.34 22.24 7.18
CA ALA A 460 45.47 23.14 7.09
C ALA A 460 45.37 24.26 8.14
N GLY A 461 46.29 24.27 9.08
CA GLY A 461 46.52 25.36 10.04
C GLY A 461 47.98 25.32 10.46
N SER A 462 48.48 26.34 11.16
CA SER A 462 49.86 26.30 11.66
C SER A 462 50.07 25.20 12.71
N GLU A 463 48.99 24.80 13.40
CA GLU A 463 48.97 23.70 14.37
C GLU A 463 48.43 22.38 13.76
N GLY A 464 48.35 22.26 12.43
CA GLY A 464 47.89 21.02 11.79
C GLY A 464 46.36 20.84 11.81
N SER A 465 45.87 19.63 12.11
CA SER A 465 44.43 19.34 12.14
C SER A 465 43.77 19.62 13.48
N PHE A 466 44.55 19.71 14.55
CA PHE A 466 44.03 19.80 15.90
C PHE A 466 44.90 20.67 16.81
N GLU A 467 44.26 21.49 17.66
CA GLU A 467 44.93 22.26 18.70
C GLU A 467 44.23 22.04 20.05
N ARG A 468 45.01 21.63 21.06
CA ARG A 468 44.53 21.52 22.45
C ARG A 468 45.10 22.63 23.32
N VAL A 469 44.25 23.58 23.69
CA VAL A 469 44.55 24.55 24.75
C VAL A 469 44.26 23.94 26.12
N GLY A 470 43.16 23.20 26.25
CA GLY A 470 42.72 22.52 27.47
C GLY A 470 41.83 21.30 27.21
N GLY A 471 41.23 20.72 28.25
CA GLY A 471 40.25 19.63 28.11
C GLY A 471 40.80 18.22 27.88
N THR A 472 39.90 17.28 27.57
CA THR A 472 40.19 15.86 27.35
C THR A 472 39.76 15.41 25.95
N ILE A 473 40.59 14.61 25.30
CA ILE A 473 40.30 14.02 23.98
C ILE A 473 40.26 12.51 24.12
N ASN A 474 39.16 11.92 23.66
CA ASN A 474 38.97 10.48 23.54
C ASN A 474 38.81 10.14 22.07
N ALA A 475 39.46 9.07 21.62
CA ALA A 475 39.43 8.66 20.23
C ALA A 475 39.41 7.15 20.07
N ALA A 476 38.49 6.65 19.25
CA ALA A 476 38.46 5.26 18.85
C ALA A 476 38.15 5.09 17.35
N SER A 477 38.83 4.15 16.70
CA SER A 477 38.60 3.78 15.30
C SER A 477 38.57 4.99 14.35
N SER A 478 39.40 5.99 14.61
CA SER A 478 39.38 7.29 13.92
C SER A 478 40.72 7.59 13.25
N GLN A 479 40.69 8.40 12.19
CA GLN A 479 41.91 8.88 11.51
C GLN A 479 42.25 10.29 11.98
N PHE A 480 43.51 10.50 12.35
CA PHE A 480 44.05 11.76 12.85
C PHE A 480 45.17 12.28 11.96
N GLY A 481 45.14 13.58 11.69
CA GLY A 481 46.18 14.28 10.96
C GLY A 481 47.43 14.52 11.80
N ASP A 482 47.27 14.56 13.12
CA ASP A 482 48.31 14.95 14.06
C ASP A 482 48.88 13.75 14.84
N ALA A 483 49.88 14.01 15.69
CA ALA A 483 50.62 12.96 16.38
C ALA A 483 49.81 12.31 17.52
N PRO A 484 50.04 11.01 17.84
CA PRO A 484 49.32 10.32 18.92
C PRO A 484 49.41 10.98 20.30
N ALA A 485 50.47 11.76 20.54
CA ALA A 485 50.73 12.43 21.82
C ALA A 485 49.71 13.53 22.18
N GLU A 486 48.90 13.99 21.22
CA GLU A 486 47.89 15.01 21.45
C GLU A 486 46.64 14.46 22.14
N ILE A 487 46.42 13.15 22.07
CA ILE A 487 45.34 12.48 22.79
C ILE A 487 45.78 12.24 24.24
N ASN A 488 45.04 12.82 25.19
CA ASN A 488 45.28 12.67 26.63
C ASN A 488 44.24 11.81 27.36
N GLY A 489 43.16 11.39 26.68
CA GLY A 489 42.18 10.43 27.18
C GLY A 489 42.41 9.03 26.60
N SER A 490 41.32 8.37 26.23
CA SER A 490 41.37 7.05 25.58
C SER A 490 41.81 7.12 24.13
N SER A 491 42.64 6.17 23.69
CA SER A 491 43.12 6.06 22.30
C SER A 491 43.19 4.60 21.88
N ASN A 492 42.25 4.16 21.04
CA ASN A 492 42.13 2.76 20.62
C ASN A 492 41.91 2.65 19.10
N ASN A 493 42.69 1.82 18.42
CA ASN A 493 42.48 1.51 16.99
C ASN A 493 42.46 2.74 16.06
N ASN A 494 43.24 3.78 16.39
CA ASN A 494 43.32 5.01 15.60
C ASN A 494 44.47 4.96 14.57
N LEU A 495 44.30 5.66 13.46
CA LEU A 495 45.34 5.86 12.44
C LEU A 495 45.87 7.29 12.51
N PHE A 496 47.18 7.45 12.72
CA PHE A 496 47.83 8.76 12.79
C PHE A 496 48.60 9.02 11.49
N ASN A 497 47.93 9.64 10.52
CA ASN A 497 48.49 9.97 9.22
C ASN A 497 47.98 11.35 8.77
N GLY A 498 48.93 12.28 8.60
CA GLY A 498 48.68 13.66 8.18
C GLY A 498 47.91 13.82 6.87
N SER A 499 48.02 12.86 5.94
CA SER A 499 47.21 12.86 4.70
C SER A 499 46.11 11.81 4.74
N THR A 500 44.89 12.25 4.45
CA THR A 500 43.71 11.40 4.24
C THR A 500 43.60 10.87 2.82
N ASN A 501 44.23 11.54 1.84
CA ASN A 501 44.01 11.32 0.40
C ASN A 501 42.52 11.13 0.09
N LEU A 502 41.68 12.10 0.45
CA LEU A 502 40.25 12.08 0.11
C LEU A 502 40.04 12.42 -1.37
N GLY A 503 38.97 11.86 -1.95
CA GLY A 503 38.49 12.17 -3.29
C GLY A 503 37.76 13.52 -3.37
N ALA A 504 37.11 13.75 -4.51
CA ALA A 504 36.31 14.95 -4.74
C ALA A 504 35.13 15.07 -3.77
N PHE A 505 34.76 16.30 -3.41
CA PHE A 505 33.54 16.59 -2.67
C PHE A 505 32.33 16.45 -3.59
N ASN A 506 31.39 15.56 -3.24
CA ASN A 506 30.19 15.31 -4.03
C ASN A 506 29.13 14.59 -3.18
N ASP A 507 27.95 14.39 -3.76
CA ASP A 507 26.97 13.42 -3.29
C ASP A 507 27.39 12.01 -3.74
N TYR A 508 27.57 11.09 -2.79
CA TYR A 508 28.00 9.70 -3.00
C TYR A 508 26.98 8.68 -2.46
N GLY A 509 25.70 9.04 -2.40
CA GLY A 509 24.73 8.16 -1.75
C GLY A 509 23.27 8.38 -2.05
N CYS A 510 22.84 9.56 -2.53
CA CYS A 510 21.41 9.84 -2.66
C CYS A 510 20.93 10.20 -4.06
N ALA A 511 19.61 10.02 -4.20
CA ALA A 511 18.86 10.23 -5.42
C ALA A 511 18.29 11.66 -5.59
N THR A 512 18.36 12.54 -4.60
CA THR A 512 17.64 13.84 -4.62
C THR A 512 18.31 14.96 -3.83
N GLU A 513 18.28 16.17 -4.40
CA GLU A 513 18.75 17.43 -3.82
C GLU A 513 17.78 17.99 -2.76
N ALA A 514 18.29 18.75 -1.78
CA ALA A 514 17.46 19.44 -0.80
C ALA A 514 16.51 20.45 -1.47
N GLY A 515 15.20 20.31 -1.23
CA GLY A 515 14.17 21.24 -1.72
C GLY A 515 13.51 20.87 -3.05
N ASP A 516 13.71 19.64 -3.57
CA ASP A 516 12.91 19.10 -4.68
C ASP A 516 11.59 18.50 -4.18
N ARG A 517 10.49 18.85 -4.84
CA ARG A 517 9.09 18.58 -4.46
C ARG A 517 8.64 17.13 -4.73
N PHE A 518 9.45 16.33 -5.43
CA PHE A 518 8.96 15.12 -6.11
C PHE A 518 9.43 13.76 -5.56
N VAL A 519 10.23 13.69 -4.50
CA VAL A 519 10.61 12.40 -3.89
C VAL A 519 10.63 12.54 -2.37
N GLY A 520 10.06 11.55 -1.67
CA GLY A 520 9.96 11.51 -0.20
C GLY A 520 11.30 11.57 0.55
N PRO A 521 11.27 11.49 1.88
CA PRO A 521 12.30 12.04 2.75
C PRO A 521 13.47 11.08 2.89
N GLN A 522 14.54 11.26 2.10
CA GLN A 522 15.93 11.02 2.50
C GLN A 522 16.86 11.86 1.60
N VAL A 523 17.54 12.85 2.19
CA VAL A 523 18.64 13.59 1.52
C VAL A 523 19.94 13.10 2.16
N CYS A 524 21.01 13.01 1.37
CA CYS A 524 22.30 12.52 1.86
C CYS A 524 23.20 13.65 2.29
N VAL A 525 24.02 13.31 3.27
CA VAL A 525 25.26 13.98 3.61
C VAL A 525 26.16 14.03 2.36
N GLN A 526 26.55 15.22 1.92
CA GLN A 526 27.65 15.33 0.96
C GLN A 526 28.96 15.03 1.68
N MET A 527 29.83 14.24 1.04
CA MET A 527 31.03 13.67 1.66
C MET A 527 32.21 13.74 0.70
N ARG A 528 33.39 13.36 1.18
CA ARG A 528 34.53 12.99 0.33
C ARG A 528 34.91 11.54 0.63
N PRO A 529 34.92 10.64 -0.37
CA PRO A 529 35.31 9.24 -0.17
C PRO A 529 36.82 9.16 0.02
N LEU A 530 37.30 8.06 0.60
CA LEU A 530 38.71 7.72 0.51
C LEU A 530 39.09 7.51 -0.97
N SER A 531 40.22 8.08 -1.41
CA SER A 531 40.79 7.69 -2.70
C SER A 531 41.48 6.33 -2.59
N ALA A 532 41.73 5.67 -3.73
CA ALA A 532 42.36 4.35 -3.78
C ALA A 532 43.76 4.27 -3.13
N SER A 533 44.42 5.42 -2.91
CA SER A 533 45.73 5.50 -2.24
C SER A 533 45.64 5.93 -0.78
N SER A 534 44.43 6.01 -0.21
CA SER A 534 44.26 6.38 1.20
C SER A 534 44.78 5.28 2.11
N ALA A 535 45.58 5.68 3.10
CA ALA A 535 46.07 4.77 4.13
C ALA A 535 44.98 4.29 5.08
N ALA A 536 43.78 4.90 5.08
CA ALA A 536 42.66 4.47 5.93
C ALA A 536 41.92 3.25 5.39
N ILE A 537 42.15 2.89 4.12
CA ILE A 537 41.52 1.74 3.47
C ILE A 537 41.91 0.44 4.20
N ASN A 538 40.89 -0.33 4.60
CA ASN A 538 41.00 -1.64 5.24
C ASN A 538 41.86 -1.68 6.52
N GLN A 539 42.02 -0.57 7.24
CA GLN A 539 42.83 -0.53 8.49
C GLN A 539 42.01 -0.74 9.77
N GLY A 540 40.68 -0.71 9.69
CA GLY A 540 39.78 -0.70 10.83
C GLY A 540 39.30 -2.09 11.23
N GLN A 541 38.74 -2.18 12.43
CA GLN A 541 37.97 -3.32 12.92
C GLN A 541 36.51 -2.89 12.98
N ALA A 542 35.57 -3.76 12.61
CA ALA A 542 34.16 -3.39 12.42
C ALA A 542 33.45 -2.84 13.67
N PHE A 543 34.02 -2.97 14.88
CA PHE A 543 33.53 -2.40 16.16
C PHE A 543 32.00 -2.45 16.38
N GLY A 544 31.28 -3.42 15.79
CA GLY A 544 29.83 -3.56 15.90
C GLY A 544 28.98 -2.48 15.18
N ALA A 545 29.58 -1.57 14.40
CA ALA A 545 28.82 -0.59 13.62
C ALA A 545 28.22 -1.23 12.36
N LEU A 546 26.91 -1.06 12.15
CA LEU A 546 26.17 -1.65 11.01
C LEU A 546 26.27 -0.82 9.73
N TYR A 547 26.57 0.47 9.85
CA TYR A 547 26.53 1.45 8.75
C TYR A 547 27.81 2.27 8.67
N ASP A 548 28.08 2.82 7.49
CA ASP A 548 29.18 3.75 7.26
C ASP A 548 28.81 5.20 7.66
N GLN A 549 29.65 6.16 7.30
CA GLN A 549 29.47 7.56 7.67
C GLN A 549 28.24 8.27 7.10
N ARG A 550 27.54 7.70 6.13
CA ARG A 550 26.24 8.25 5.68
C ARG A 550 25.09 7.85 6.61
N GLY A 551 25.31 6.88 7.50
CA GLY A 551 24.34 6.42 8.48
C GLY A 551 23.41 5.31 7.97
N PRO A 552 22.25 5.10 8.62
CA PRO A 552 21.34 4.00 8.30
C PRO A 552 20.97 3.91 6.81
N GLY A 553 20.99 2.69 6.25
CA GLY A 553 20.78 2.44 4.82
C GLY A 553 22.07 2.31 4.01
N PHE A 554 23.20 2.72 4.57
CA PHE A 554 24.52 2.59 3.96
C PHE A 554 25.34 1.56 4.73
N ALA A 555 25.11 0.28 4.45
CA ALA A 555 25.83 -0.81 5.08
C ALA A 555 27.33 -0.64 4.87
N ARG A 556 28.12 -1.01 5.88
CA ARG A 556 29.56 -1.11 5.67
C ARG A 556 29.91 -2.16 4.61
N VAL A 557 30.73 -1.82 3.61
CA VAL A 557 31.08 -2.71 2.49
C VAL A 557 32.24 -3.65 2.82
N ALA A 558 32.07 -4.88 2.32
CA ALA A 558 32.84 -6.08 2.59
C ALA A 558 34.22 -6.09 1.89
N GLY A 559 35.25 -5.74 2.65
CA GLY A 559 36.62 -6.26 2.52
C GLY A 559 36.94 -7.21 3.68
N ALA A 560 38.22 -7.54 3.91
CA ALA A 560 38.62 -8.27 5.12
C ALA A 560 38.54 -7.42 6.41
N SER A 561 38.54 -6.09 6.26
CA SER A 561 38.58 -5.09 7.34
C SER A 561 37.73 -3.87 6.96
N ALA A 562 37.33 -3.07 7.95
CA ALA A 562 36.53 -1.86 7.73
C ALA A 562 37.43 -0.65 7.47
N ASP A 563 36.94 0.39 6.78
CA ASP A 563 37.72 1.62 6.60
C ASP A 563 37.67 2.46 7.89
N ILE A 564 38.83 2.96 8.33
CA ILE A 564 38.91 3.77 9.56
C ILE A 564 38.26 5.12 9.30
N GLY A 565 37.21 5.41 10.07
CA GLY A 565 36.65 6.74 10.20
C GLY A 565 36.12 7.36 8.93
N ALA A 566 35.85 6.59 7.88
CA ALA A 566 35.52 7.09 6.55
C ALA A 566 34.23 6.47 5.98
N TYR A 567 33.67 7.15 4.98
CA TYR A 567 32.75 6.57 4.02
C TYR A 567 33.42 5.34 3.38
N GLU A 568 32.68 4.23 3.32
CA GLU A 568 33.13 3.03 2.63
C GLU A 568 32.55 3.05 1.22
N PHE A 569 33.41 2.90 0.21
CA PHE A 569 32.98 2.88 -1.18
C PHE A 569 31.88 1.86 -1.39
N GLN A 570 30.68 2.34 -1.70
CA GLN A 570 29.60 1.49 -2.17
C GLN A 570 29.59 1.58 -3.68
N PRO A 571 29.61 0.44 -4.38
CA PRO A 571 29.25 0.43 -5.78
C PRO A 571 27.82 1.01 -5.94
N PRO A 572 27.51 1.60 -7.10
CA PRO A 572 26.21 2.21 -7.31
C PRO A 572 25.08 1.18 -7.19
N LEU A 573 24.12 1.37 -6.28
CA LEU A 573 22.96 0.49 -6.13
C LEU A 573 21.86 0.89 -7.12
N ILE A 574 21.46 -0.03 -7.99
CA ILE A 574 20.44 0.21 -9.02
C ILE A 574 19.12 -0.46 -8.63
N THR A 575 18.05 0.34 -8.57
CA THR A 575 16.69 -0.09 -8.24
C THR A 575 15.71 0.32 -9.33
N ILE A 576 14.52 -0.30 -9.37
CA ILE A 576 13.46 0.04 -10.31
C ILE A 576 12.14 0.27 -9.57
N GLU A 577 11.35 1.24 -10.02
CA GLU A 577 10.01 1.53 -9.50
C GLU A 577 9.03 1.87 -10.63
N PRO A 578 7.72 1.60 -10.45
CA PRO A 578 6.71 2.07 -11.38
C PRO A 578 6.52 3.59 -11.26
N VAL A 579 6.40 4.29 -12.40
CA VAL A 579 5.95 5.69 -12.43
C VAL A 579 4.46 5.73 -12.78
N ASP A 580 4.12 5.05 -13.86
CA ASP A 580 2.86 5.17 -14.57
C ASP A 580 2.38 3.77 -15.03
N ALA A 581 2.48 2.80 -14.12
CA ALA A 581 2.47 1.37 -14.47
C ALA A 581 1.10 0.67 -14.39
N VAL A 582 0.02 1.39 -14.08
CA VAL A 582 -1.35 0.87 -14.14
C VAL A 582 -2.17 1.79 -15.03
N LYS A 583 -2.47 1.34 -16.24
CA LYS A 583 -3.22 2.12 -17.24
C LYS A 583 -4.13 1.19 -18.02
N ALA A 584 -5.22 1.76 -18.54
CA ALA A 584 -5.97 1.11 -19.60
C ALA A 584 -5.10 1.01 -20.84
N GLU A 585 -5.18 -0.10 -21.56
CA GLU A 585 -4.49 -0.27 -22.85
C GLU A 585 -4.99 0.72 -23.90
N GLY A 586 -6.29 1.07 -23.82
CA GLY A 586 -6.96 2.03 -24.68
C GLY A 586 -7.46 1.39 -25.97
N GLN A 587 -8.34 2.10 -26.70
CA GLN A 587 -9.11 1.48 -27.79
C GLN A 587 -8.37 1.34 -29.14
N SER A 588 -7.14 1.88 -29.23
CA SER A 588 -6.26 1.84 -30.42
C SER A 588 -4.91 2.50 -30.14
N GLY A 589 -3.89 2.19 -30.94
CA GLY A 589 -2.57 2.86 -30.86
C GLY A 589 -1.70 2.25 -29.76
N THR A 590 -0.87 3.06 -29.09
CA THR A 590 -0.10 2.61 -27.93
C THR A 590 -0.29 3.51 -26.72
N THR A 591 -0.27 2.89 -25.54
CA THR A 591 -0.25 3.55 -24.25
C THR A 591 1.14 3.40 -23.62
N LEU A 592 1.73 4.53 -23.23
CA LEU A 592 3.08 4.54 -22.65
C LEU A 592 3.03 4.20 -21.15
N PHE A 593 3.69 3.10 -20.79
CA PHE A 593 4.02 2.69 -19.43
C PHE A 593 5.45 3.12 -19.12
N GLN A 594 5.64 3.79 -17.99
CA GLN A 594 6.96 4.28 -17.58
C GLN A 594 7.41 3.65 -16.26
N PHE A 595 8.65 3.20 -16.25
CA PHE A 595 9.35 2.68 -15.09
C PHE A 595 10.62 3.50 -14.89
N ARG A 596 10.87 3.92 -13.66
CA ARG A 596 12.07 4.67 -13.30
C ARG A 596 13.09 3.71 -12.74
N VAL A 597 14.27 3.68 -13.36
CA VAL A 597 15.44 2.99 -12.81
C VAL A 597 16.28 4.05 -12.09
N ARG A 598 16.53 3.85 -10.80
CA ARG A 598 17.35 4.75 -9.97
C ARG A 598 18.72 4.16 -9.71
N ARG A 599 19.74 5.01 -9.75
CA ARG A 599 21.12 4.74 -9.33
C ARG A 599 21.44 5.55 -8.09
N ASN A 600 21.66 4.86 -6.98
CA ASN A 600 22.11 5.41 -5.70
C ASN A 600 23.58 5.06 -5.47
N GLY A 601 24.28 5.75 -4.57
CA GLY A 601 25.71 5.50 -4.32
C GLY A 601 26.64 6.32 -5.22
N ASP A 602 27.76 5.73 -5.67
CA ASP A 602 28.69 6.45 -6.55
C ASP A 602 28.05 6.75 -7.92
N ARG A 603 28.41 7.89 -8.51
CA ARG A 603 27.86 8.36 -9.79
C ARG A 603 28.95 8.84 -10.74
N ARG A 604 30.23 8.82 -10.32
CA ARG A 604 31.34 9.42 -11.08
C ARG A 604 31.57 8.75 -12.43
N ASP A 605 31.43 7.44 -12.48
CA ASP A 605 31.55 6.66 -13.70
C ASP A 605 30.17 6.40 -14.32
N GLU A 606 30.17 6.08 -15.61
CA GLU A 606 28.97 5.58 -16.27
C GLU A 606 28.58 4.20 -15.73
N SER A 607 27.27 3.94 -15.64
CA SER A 607 26.72 2.65 -15.24
C SER A 607 25.67 2.16 -16.24
N TRP A 608 25.53 0.85 -16.37
CA TRP A 608 24.45 0.21 -17.13
C TRP A 608 23.71 -0.79 -16.25
N ALA A 609 22.40 -0.83 -16.38
CA ALA A 609 21.58 -1.94 -15.89
C ALA A 609 20.79 -2.53 -17.05
N ALA A 610 21.03 -3.80 -17.36
CA ALA A 610 20.16 -4.54 -18.25
C ALA A 610 18.77 -4.64 -17.61
N TRP A 611 17.72 -4.60 -18.43
CA TRP A 611 16.36 -4.87 -18.00
C TRP A 611 15.68 -5.74 -19.03
N HIS A 612 14.72 -6.54 -18.58
CA HIS A 612 13.83 -7.30 -19.45
C HIS A 612 12.42 -7.32 -18.86
N ILE A 613 11.43 -7.52 -19.72
CA ILE A 613 10.05 -7.68 -19.30
C ILE A 613 9.61 -9.14 -19.41
N ALA A 614 8.62 -9.51 -18.60
CA ALA A 614 7.94 -10.79 -18.68
C ALA A 614 6.54 -10.70 -18.07
N GLY A 615 5.63 -11.54 -18.55
CA GLY A 615 4.30 -11.70 -17.98
C GLY A 615 4.34 -12.08 -16.49
N ASN A 616 3.40 -11.55 -15.72
CA ASN A 616 3.36 -11.64 -14.27
C ASN A 616 1.93 -11.80 -13.74
N GLY A 617 1.73 -12.72 -12.80
CA GLY A 617 0.42 -12.91 -12.16
C GLY A 617 -0.47 -13.94 -12.87
N PRO A 618 -1.76 -14.01 -12.48
CA PRO A 618 -2.69 -15.05 -12.92
C PRO A 618 -3.14 -14.91 -14.38
N GLN A 619 -3.12 -13.68 -14.90
CA GLN A 619 -3.31 -13.36 -16.32
C GLN A 619 -2.04 -12.60 -16.75
N PRO A 620 -0.98 -13.32 -17.15
CA PRO A 620 0.26 -12.69 -17.55
C PRO A 620 0.11 -12.11 -18.95
N ALA A 621 0.48 -10.85 -19.13
CA ALA A 621 0.68 -10.29 -20.46
C ALA A 621 1.70 -11.15 -21.23
N ASP A 622 1.66 -11.12 -22.55
CA ASP A 622 2.62 -11.74 -23.44
C ASP A 622 3.43 -10.70 -24.24
N ALA A 623 4.19 -11.14 -25.25
CA ALA A 623 5.04 -10.23 -26.02
C ALA A 623 4.24 -9.37 -27.01
N SER A 624 3.07 -9.85 -27.44
CA SER A 624 2.24 -9.20 -28.45
C SER A 624 1.64 -7.90 -27.92
N ASP A 625 1.40 -7.79 -26.62
CA ASP A 625 0.92 -6.55 -25.96
C ASP A 625 1.94 -5.41 -26.04
N PHE A 626 3.21 -5.69 -26.37
CA PHE A 626 4.30 -4.71 -26.43
C PHE A 626 4.89 -4.52 -27.83
N MET A 627 4.08 -4.72 -28.88
CA MET A 627 4.52 -4.64 -30.29
C MET A 627 5.70 -5.56 -30.63
N ALA A 628 5.83 -6.69 -29.95
CA ALA A 628 6.97 -7.59 -30.10
C ALA A 628 6.54 -9.05 -30.32
N THR A 629 7.34 -9.79 -31.10
CA THR A 629 7.14 -11.24 -31.29
C THR A 629 7.88 -12.08 -30.25
N THR A 630 8.70 -11.44 -29.40
CA THR A 630 9.49 -12.04 -28.32
C THR A 630 9.67 -11.01 -27.21
N TRP A 631 9.87 -11.46 -25.96
CA TRP A 631 10.12 -10.57 -24.83
C TRP A 631 11.21 -9.55 -25.11
N ILE A 632 10.92 -8.28 -24.82
CA ILE A 632 11.83 -7.16 -25.02
C ILE A 632 12.69 -6.90 -23.78
N GLY A 633 13.87 -6.36 -24.03
CA GLY A 633 14.80 -5.91 -23.01
C GLY A 633 15.70 -4.83 -23.57
N GLY A 634 16.43 -4.18 -22.68
CA GLY A 634 17.34 -3.10 -23.03
C GLY A 634 18.32 -2.80 -21.92
N ASN A 635 19.02 -1.68 -22.04
CA ASN A 635 19.92 -1.19 -21.00
C ASN A 635 19.44 0.19 -20.54
N ALA A 636 19.24 0.33 -19.23
CA ALA A 636 19.14 1.62 -18.58
C ALA A 636 20.56 2.19 -18.47
N TYR A 637 20.82 3.26 -19.22
CA TYR A 637 22.12 3.93 -19.25
C TYR A 637 22.14 5.12 -18.29
N PHE A 638 23.15 5.13 -17.42
CA PHE A 638 23.44 6.23 -16.53
C PHE A 638 24.75 6.89 -16.94
N PRO A 639 24.73 8.06 -17.60
CA PRO A 639 25.92 8.88 -17.76
C PRO A 639 26.56 9.22 -16.40
N ALA A 640 27.83 9.64 -16.41
CA ALA A 640 28.47 10.18 -15.21
C ALA A 640 27.59 11.29 -14.58
N ASN A 641 27.47 11.26 -13.25
CA ASN A 641 26.70 12.15 -12.39
C ASN A 641 25.16 12.12 -12.56
N THR A 642 24.56 11.19 -13.33
CA THR A 642 23.09 11.06 -13.39
C THR A 642 22.52 10.13 -12.32
N THR A 643 21.25 10.31 -11.99
CA THR A 643 20.53 9.57 -10.94
C THR A 643 19.57 8.54 -11.47
N GLU A 644 19.01 8.82 -12.64
CA GLU A 644 17.83 8.14 -13.14
C GLU A 644 17.93 7.89 -14.64
N ALA A 645 17.29 6.80 -15.04
CA ALA A 645 17.03 6.46 -16.42
C ALA A 645 15.57 5.97 -16.49
N LEU A 646 14.86 6.37 -17.54
CA LEU A 646 13.50 5.91 -17.77
C LEU A 646 13.50 4.70 -18.69
N VAL A 647 12.74 3.68 -18.29
CA VAL A 647 12.34 2.57 -19.14
C VAL A 647 10.92 2.85 -19.59
N ASN A 648 10.79 3.11 -20.88
CA ASN A 648 9.53 3.39 -21.57
C ASN A 648 9.09 2.12 -22.28
N LEU A 649 7.85 1.68 -22.03
CA LEU A 649 7.24 0.51 -22.65
C LEU A 649 5.92 0.94 -23.28
N ASP A 650 5.81 0.76 -24.59
CA ASP A 650 4.56 1.01 -25.32
C ASP A 650 3.71 -0.25 -25.29
N VAL A 651 2.50 -0.15 -24.73
CA VAL A 651 1.49 -1.22 -24.71
C VAL A 651 0.48 -0.96 -25.81
N ILE A 652 0.14 -1.97 -26.61
CA ILE A 652 -0.86 -1.88 -27.68
C ILE A 652 -2.24 -1.74 -27.05
N GLY A 653 -3.06 -0.83 -27.58
CA GLY A 653 -4.49 -0.79 -27.27
C GLY A 653 -5.34 -1.36 -28.40
N ASP A 654 -6.40 -2.10 -28.08
CA ASP A 654 -7.37 -2.61 -29.04
C ASP A 654 -8.84 -2.60 -28.56
N THR A 655 -9.69 -3.49 -29.09
CA THR A 655 -11.14 -3.53 -28.77
C THR A 655 -11.64 -4.93 -28.41
N ILE A 656 -10.72 -5.85 -28.15
CA ILE A 656 -10.97 -7.26 -27.87
C ILE A 656 -11.12 -7.41 -26.35
N PRO A 657 -12.29 -7.83 -25.85
CA PRO A 657 -12.47 -8.03 -24.42
C PRO A 657 -11.53 -9.11 -23.87
N GLU A 658 -10.56 -8.66 -23.08
CA GLU A 658 -9.59 -9.50 -22.39
C GLU A 658 -9.70 -9.36 -20.86
N GLN A 659 -8.77 -9.96 -20.11
CA GLN A 659 -8.70 -9.75 -18.67
C GLN A 659 -7.62 -8.73 -18.37
N ASN A 660 -7.65 -8.08 -17.20
CA ASN A 660 -6.51 -7.26 -16.80
C ASN A 660 -5.26 -8.12 -16.69
N GLU A 661 -4.22 -7.73 -17.39
CA GLU A 661 -3.00 -8.49 -17.51
C GLU A 661 -1.88 -7.86 -16.70
N GLY A 662 -1.04 -8.71 -16.11
CA GLY A 662 0.13 -8.28 -15.35
C GLY A 662 1.42 -8.54 -16.11
N PHE A 663 2.37 -7.63 -15.99
CA PHE A 663 3.75 -7.84 -16.41
C PHE A 663 4.72 -7.33 -15.34
N ARG A 664 5.97 -7.77 -15.42
CA ARG A 664 7.07 -7.29 -14.58
C ARG A 664 8.24 -6.84 -15.43
N VAL A 665 8.90 -5.78 -14.99
CA VAL A 665 10.18 -5.31 -15.49
C VAL A 665 11.24 -5.70 -14.46
N THR A 666 12.22 -6.50 -14.86
CA THR A 666 13.25 -7.04 -13.97
C THR A 666 14.62 -6.53 -14.39
N LEU A 667 15.35 -5.95 -13.43
CA LEU A 667 16.76 -5.58 -13.60
C LEU A 667 17.63 -6.84 -13.65
N GLY A 668 18.57 -6.85 -14.59
CA GLY A 668 19.48 -7.95 -14.87
C GLY A 668 20.94 -7.56 -14.60
N ALA A 669 21.84 -8.01 -15.47
CA ALA A 669 23.27 -7.74 -15.35
C ALA A 669 23.58 -6.24 -15.28
N LEU A 670 24.53 -5.87 -14.42
CA LEU A 670 24.98 -4.51 -14.22
C LEU A 670 26.43 -4.35 -14.63
N THR A 671 26.79 -3.14 -15.05
CA THR A 671 28.17 -2.68 -15.18
C THR A 671 28.34 -1.45 -14.31
N ASN A 672 29.41 -1.41 -13.52
CA ASN A 672 29.69 -0.34 -12.55
C ASN A 672 28.50 -0.07 -11.62
N GLY A 673 27.93 -1.14 -11.03
CA GLY A 673 26.81 -1.08 -10.11
C GLY A 673 26.43 -2.45 -9.54
N GLU A 674 25.66 -2.45 -8.46
CA GLU A 674 25.07 -3.62 -7.81
C GLU A 674 23.53 -3.49 -7.78
N LEU A 675 22.82 -4.62 -7.67
CA LEU A 675 21.37 -4.59 -7.52
C LEU A 675 20.99 -4.05 -6.14
N GLY A 676 20.08 -3.08 -6.09
CA GLY A 676 19.46 -2.64 -4.85
C GLY A 676 18.35 -3.60 -4.37
N THR A 677 17.61 -3.18 -3.34
CA THR A 677 16.56 -4.01 -2.72
C THR A 677 15.34 -4.24 -3.61
N THR A 678 15.05 -3.32 -4.53
CA THR A 678 13.94 -3.43 -5.48
C THR A 678 14.46 -3.63 -6.89
N THR A 679 14.45 -4.88 -7.34
CA THR A 679 14.97 -5.29 -8.67
C THR A 679 13.86 -5.63 -9.67
N VAL A 680 12.61 -5.62 -9.21
CA VAL A 680 11.43 -5.93 -10.00
C VAL A 680 10.38 -4.85 -9.76
N ALA A 681 9.88 -4.26 -10.85
CA ALA A 681 8.69 -3.43 -10.84
C ALA A 681 7.59 -4.14 -11.63
N THR A 682 6.33 -3.93 -11.26
CA THR A 682 5.18 -4.55 -11.94
C THR A 682 4.34 -3.50 -12.62
N GLY A 683 3.77 -3.86 -13.76
CA GLY A 683 2.72 -3.10 -14.43
C GLY A 683 1.46 -3.93 -14.58
N THR A 684 0.32 -3.24 -14.68
CA THR A 684 -0.99 -3.83 -14.95
C THR A 684 -1.61 -3.13 -16.14
N ILE A 685 -1.85 -3.90 -17.18
CA ILE A 685 -2.64 -3.52 -18.34
C ILE A 685 -4.10 -3.75 -17.93
N VAL A 686 -4.88 -2.67 -17.86
CA VAL A 686 -6.29 -2.74 -17.48
C VAL A 686 -7.10 -2.88 -18.76
N ASN A 687 -7.83 -3.99 -18.88
CA ASN A 687 -8.79 -4.16 -19.96
C ASN A 687 -9.91 -3.13 -19.80
N ASP A 688 -10.11 -2.29 -20.82
CA ASP A 688 -11.23 -1.35 -20.91
C ASP A 688 -12.31 -1.75 -21.94
N ASP A 689 -12.28 -2.99 -22.42
CA ASP A 689 -13.22 -3.57 -23.39
C ASP A 689 -14.35 -4.41 -22.78
N ALA A 690 -15.53 -4.40 -23.41
CA ALA A 690 -16.78 -4.95 -22.86
C ALA A 690 -17.15 -6.37 -23.37
N VAL A 691 -17.43 -7.33 -22.46
CA VAL A 691 -17.93 -8.69 -22.79
C VAL A 691 -19.47 -8.75 -22.83
N PHE A 692 -20.09 -9.29 -23.89
CA PHE A 692 -21.55 -9.49 -23.98
C PHE A 692 -22.01 -10.83 -23.35
N ALA A 693 -23.03 -10.85 -22.47
CA ALA A 693 -23.62 -12.06 -21.87
C ALA A 693 -24.62 -12.80 -22.83
N THR A 694 -24.62 -14.15 -22.85
CA THR A 694 -25.51 -15.00 -23.68
C THR A 694 -26.24 -16.09 -22.87
N ALA A 695 -27.27 -16.76 -23.41
CA ALA A 695 -28.10 -17.74 -22.69
C ALA A 695 -27.45 -19.14 -22.61
N THR A 696 -27.47 -19.79 -21.44
CA THR A 696 -26.77 -21.09 -21.22
C THR A 696 -27.64 -22.15 -20.53
N LEU A 697 -27.66 -23.39 -21.05
CA LEU A 697 -28.45 -24.55 -20.58
C LEU A 697 -27.60 -25.61 -19.85
N SER A 698 -28.17 -26.32 -18.87
CA SER A 698 -27.58 -27.51 -18.21
C SER A 698 -28.64 -28.54 -17.80
N ILE A 699 -28.27 -29.82 -17.64
CA ILE A 699 -29.15 -30.89 -17.14
C ILE A 699 -28.63 -31.53 -15.84
N SER A 700 -29.53 -31.96 -14.95
CA SER A 700 -29.22 -32.64 -13.68
C SER A 700 -30.30 -33.69 -13.30
N PRO A 701 -29.95 -34.75 -12.55
CA PRO A 701 -30.92 -35.76 -12.10
C PRO A 701 -31.81 -35.26 -10.96
N LEU A 702 -33.04 -35.75 -10.90
CA LEU A 702 -33.98 -35.59 -9.78
C LEU A 702 -34.31 -36.92 -9.10
N SER A 703 -34.43 -38.01 -9.85
CA SER A 703 -34.66 -39.38 -9.36
C SER A 703 -34.08 -40.37 -10.37
N ILE A 704 -33.06 -41.13 -9.99
CA ILE A 704 -32.34 -42.08 -10.85
C ILE A 704 -32.10 -43.40 -10.10
N ASP A 705 -31.66 -44.44 -10.82
CA ASP A 705 -31.28 -45.75 -10.25
C ASP A 705 -32.45 -46.45 -9.50
N VAL A 706 -33.58 -46.60 -10.18
CA VAL A 706 -34.84 -47.12 -9.64
C VAL A 706 -35.07 -48.56 -10.11
N PRO A 707 -35.64 -49.46 -9.27
CA PRO A 707 -36.07 -50.77 -9.73
C PRO A 707 -37.11 -50.70 -10.86
N GLU A 708 -37.05 -51.64 -11.80
CA GLU A 708 -37.96 -51.68 -12.95
C GLU A 708 -39.43 -51.92 -12.53
N GLY A 709 -39.64 -52.78 -11.54
CA GLY A 709 -40.92 -53.02 -10.88
C GLY A 709 -41.82 -54.01 -11.60
N GLN A 710 -42.33 -54.99 -10.84
CA GLN A 710 -42.84 -56.27 -11.34
C GLN A 710 -43.90 -56.34 -12.47
N TRP A 711 -44.68 -55.29 -12.82
CA TRP A 711 -45.83 -55.45 -13.75
C TRP A 711 -46.29 -54.23 -14.57
N LEU A 712 -45.72 -53.02 -14.42
CA LEU A 712 -46.20 -51.81 -15.15
C LEU A 712 -45.07 -50.90 -15.64
N TYR A 713 -44.62 -49.96 -14.81
CA TYR A 713 -43.48 -49.09 -15.10
C TYR A 713 -42.96 -48.40 -13.83
N SER A 714 -41.68 -48.04 -13.83
CA SER A 714 -41.06 -47.10 -12.89
C SER A 714 -40.70 -45.76 -13.59
N SER A 715 -40.28 -44.73 -12.83
CA SER A 715 -40.07 -43.36 -13.36
C SER A 715 -38.74 -42.78 -12.91
N HIS A 716 -37.97 -42.32 -13.90
CA HIS A 716 -36.70 -41.62 -13.74
C HIS A 716 -36.86 -40.15 -14.16
N ARG A 717 -36.44 -39.22 -13.30
CA ARG A 717 -36.71 -37.78 -13.46
C ARG A 717 -35.44 -36.95 -13.55
N PHE A 718 -35.46 -35.94 -14.43
CA PHE A 718 -34.34 -35.02 -14.67
C PHE A 718 -34.83 -33.56 -14.80
N ARG A 719 -33.94 -32.58 -14.60
CA ARG A 719 -34.22 -31.14 -14.75
C ARG A 719 -33.22 -30.46 -15.66
N VAL A 720 -33.73 -29.68 -16.61
CA VAL A 720 -32.94 -28.78 -17.47
C VAL A 720 -33.11 -27.34 -17.01
N VAL A 721 -32.01 -26.59 -16.84
CA VAL A 721 -31.97 -25.20 -16.35
C VAL A 721 -31.39 -24.26 -17.39
N ARG A 722 -31.97 -23.06 -17.53
CA ARG A 722 -31.47 -21.92 -18.32
C ARG A 722 -30.95 -20.82 -17.39
N SER A 723 -29.73 -20.35 -17.64
CA SER A 723 -29.02 -19.32 -16.88
C SER A 723 -28.60 -18.12 -17.76
N GLN A 724 -28.14 -17.04 -17.11
CA GLN A 724 -27.73 -15.77 -17.73
C GLN A 724 -28.90 -15.02 -18.42
N VAL A 725 -28.93 -14.98 -19.76
CA VAL A 725 -29.95 -14.23 -20.52
C VAL A 725 -31.24 -15.06 -20.65
N THR A 726 -32.32 -14.58 -20.04
CA THR A 726 -33.66 -15.19 -20.14
C THR A 726 -34.60 -14.45 -21.10
N SER A 727 -34.18 -13.32 -21.67
CA SER A 727 -34.92 -12.66 -22.75
C SER A 727 -34.81 -13.50 -24.04
N GLY A 728 -35.91 -13.63 -24.79
CA GLY A 728 -35.96 -14.44 -26.01
C GLY A 728 -36.16 -15.95 -25.78
N PHE A 729 -36.40 -16.68 -26.87
CA PHE A 729 -36.58 -18.13 -26.85
C PHE A 729 -35.24 -18.87 -26.88
N CYS A 730 -35.18 -20.04 -26.24
CA CYS A 730 -34.06 -20.99 -26.39
C CYS A 730 -34.64 -22.41 -26.54
N SER A 731 -34.21 -23.16 -27.56
CA SER A 731 -34.60 -24.57 -27.74
C SER A 731 -33.41 -25.52 -27.68
N VAL A 732 -33.68 -26.79 -27.34
CA VAL A 732 -32.67 -27.87 -27.24
C VAL A 732 -33.32 -29.23 -27.54
N ASP A 733 -32.57 -30.12 -28.20
CA ASP A 733 -32.96 -31.52 -28.38
C ASP A 733 -32.56 -32.34 -27.15
N VAL A 734 -33.43 -33.26 -26.72
CA VAL A 734 -33.15 -34.21 -25.65
C VAL A 734 -33.03 -35.60 -26.25
N ARG A 735 -31.92 -36.28 -25.98
CA ARG A 735 -31.62 -37.62 -26.51
C ARG A 735 -31.48 -38.65 -25.39
N LEU A 736 -32.16 -39.78 -25.56
CA LEU A 736 -32.07 -40.98 -24.72
C LEU A 736 -31.22 -42.04 -25.40
N ALA A 737 -30.27 -42.66 -24.70
CA ALA A 737 -29.46 -43.76 -25.23
C ALA A 737 -29.05 -44.75 -24.12
N GLY A 738 -29.10 -46.05 -24.40
CA GLY A 738 -28.53 -47.08 -23.53
C GLY A 738 -27.03 -46.87 -23.28
N SER A 739 -26.54 -47.29 -22.12
CA SER A 739 -25.16 -47.08 -21.69
C SER A 739 -24.68 -48.20 -20.75
N GLY A 740 -23.36 -48.35 -20.61
CA GLY A 740 -22.79 -49.39 -19.74
C GLY A 740 -22.64 -50.76 -20.41
N SER A 741 -22.42 -51.80 -19.60
CA SER A 741 -22.15 -53.17 -20.06
C SER A 741 -23.42 -53.93 -20.44
N PHE A 742 -24.56 -53.53 -19.87
CA PHE A 742 -25.91 -53.99 -20.20
C PHE A 742 -26.72 -52.73 -20.55
N PRO A 743 -26.64 -52.24 -21.79
CA PRO A 743 -27.30 -51.00 -22.17
C PRO A 743 -28.80 -51.24 -22.37
N ALA A 744 -29.64 -50.43 -21.73
CA ALA A 744 -31.07 -50.45 -21.96
C ALA A 744 -31.40 -50.18 -23.44
N ASP A 745 -32.23 -51.03 -24.04
CA ASP A 745 -32.77 -50.93 -25.38
C ASP A 745 -34.21 -50.37 -25.37
N ASN A 746 -34.97 -50.58 -26.46
CA ASN A 746 -36.31 -50.01 -26.57
C ASN A 746 -37.38 -50.78 -25.79
N ASN A 747 -37.11 -52.03 -25.39
CA ASN A 747 -38.06 -52.86 -24.65
C ASN A 747 -38.14 -52.42 -23.18
N ASP A 748 -37.05 -51.86 -22.65
CA ASP A 748 -36.94 -51.46 -21.24
C ASP A 748 -37.63 -50.12 -20.97
N PHE A 749 -38.11 -49.41 -22.00
CA PHE A 749 -38.80 -48.12 -21.87
C PHE A 749 -40.27 -48.18 -22.28
N PHE A 750 -41.13 -47.54 -21.49
CA PHE A 750 -42.56 -47.48 -21.75
C PHE A 750 -42.89 -46.39 -22.80
N ASN A 751 -43.27 -46.81 -24.02
CA ASN A 751 -43.71 -45.94 -25.12
C ASN A 751 -42.70 -44.87 -25.58
N VAL A 752 -41.40 -45.08 -25.34
CA VAL A 752 -40.32 -44.21 -25.83
C VAL A 752 -39.24 -45.07 -26.45
N ALA A 753 -38.77 -44.71 -27.64
CA ALA A 753 -37.62 -45.35 -28.26
C ALA A 753 -36.35 -44.53 -27.98
N THR A 754 -35.21 -45.21 -27.87
CA THR A 754 -33.89 -44.57 -27.80
C THR A 754 -33.64 -43.70 -29.05
N GLY A 755 -32.96 -42.58 -28.89
CA GLY A 755 -32.80 -41.52 -29.89
C GLY A 755 -33.16 -40.13 -29.37
N VAL A 756 -33.36 -39.15 -30.25
CA VAL A 756 -33.88 -37.83 -29.87
C VAL A 756 -35.36 -37.98 -29.53
N ILE A 757 -35.70 -37.84 -28.25
CA ILE A 757 -37.06 -38.09 -27.75
C ILE A 757 -37.97 -36.88 -27.93
N ASN A 758 -37.42 -35.66 -27.90
CA ASN A 758 -38.15 -34.41 -28.13
C ASN A 758 -37.22 -33.20 -28.32
N THR A 759 -37.74 -32.12 -28.93
CA THR A 759 -37.13 -30.79 -28.92
C THR A 759 -37.92 -29.88 -27.97
N TYR A 760 -37.30 -29.40 -26.91
CA TYR A 760 -37.93 -28.51 -25.94
C TYR A 760 -37.60 -27.05 -26.24
N GLN A 761 -38.61 -26.17 -26.17
CA GLN A 761 -38.45 -24.73 -26.35
C GLN A 761 -38.85 -24.01 -25.06
N MET A 762 -37.93 -23.23 -24.51
CA MET A 762 -38.11 -22.36 -23.35
C MET A 762 -38.46 -20.94 -23.82
N ALA A 763 -39.58 -20.41 -23.33
CA ALA A 763 -40.05 -19.07 -23.66
C ALA A 763 -39.22 -17.99 -22.93
N PRO A 764 -39.35 -16.70 -23.32
CA PRO A 764 -38.75 -15.61 -22.57
C PRO A 764 -39.16 -15.65 -21.09
N GLY A 765 -38.18 -15.64 -20.19
CA GLY A 765 -38.38 -15.70 -18.74
C GLY A 765 -38.39 -17.12 -18.15
N ASP A 766 -38.51 -18.16 -18.96
CA ASP A 766 -38.44 -19.55 -18.47
C ASP A 766 -37.02 -19.88 -18.01
N THR A 767 -36.91 -20.47 -16.82
CA THR A 767 -35.64 -20.81 -16.19
C THR A 767 -35.38 -22.31 -16.10
N HIS A 768 -36.39 -23.18 -16.24
CA HIS A 768 -36.21 -24.64 -16.24
C HIS A 768 -37.41 -25.41 -16.80
N PHE A 769 -37.21 -26.71 -17.11
CA PHE A 769 -38.26 -27.71 -17.30
C PHE A 769 -37.81 -29.10 -16.78
N ASP A 770 -38.77 -29.96 -16.44
CA ASP A 770 -38.52 -31.33 -15.94
C ASP A 770 -38.83 -32.38 -17.02
N LEU A 771 -38.03 -33.46 -17.02
CA LEU A 771 -38.13 -34.63 -17.89
C LEU A 771 -38.50 -35.85 -17.05
N ASP A 772 -39.39 -36.71 -17.56
CA ASP A 772 -39.83 -37.95 -16.94
C ASP A 772 -39.69 -39.10 -17.94
N ILE A 773 -38.82 -40.06 -17.64
CA ILE A 773 -38.53 -41.26 -18.45
C ILE A 773 -39.13 -42.46 -17.72
N ARG A 774 -40.03 -43.17 -18.39
CA ARG A 774 -40.73 -44.33 -17.82
C ARG A 774 -40.08 -45.62 -18.30
N VAL A 775 -39.69 -46.46 -17.35
CA VAL A 775 -39.05 -47.77 -17.57
C VAL A 775 -40.11 -48.86 -17.45
N ALA A 776 -40.20 -49.77 -18.42
CA ALA A 776 -41.11 -50.91 -18.36
C ALA A 776 -40.55 -51.94 -17.36
N GLY A 777 -41.42 -52.60 -16.58
CA GLY A 777 -40.96 -53.65 -15.68
C GLY A 777 -41.80 -54.92 -15.80
N ASP A 778 -41.16 -56.07 -15.57
CA ASP A 778 -41.76 -57.39 -15.71
C ASP A 778 -41.32 -58.41 -14.64
N GLY A 779 -41.31 -59.70 -14.97
CA GLY A 779 -41.00 -60.81 -14.04
C GLY A 779 -39.88 -61.73 -14.53
N ALA A 780 -39.11 -61.31 -15.54
CA ALA A 780 -38.02 -62.03 -16.14
C ALA A 780 -36.71 -61.70 -15.43
N LEU A 781 -35.94 -62.74 -15.05
CA LEU A 781 -34.64 -62.51 -14.43
C LEU A 781 -33.65 -61.89 -15.43
N GLU A 782 -33.31 -60.62 -15.23
CA GLU A 782 -32.42 -59.83 -16.09
C GLU A 782 -31.19 -59.25 -15.33
N PHE A 783 -30.38 -58.43 -15.99
CA PHE A 783 -29.26 -57.70 -15.35
C PHE A 783 -29.67 -56.26 -15.01
N ASP A 784 -28.89 -55.57 -14.17
CA ASP A 784 -29.05 -54.11 -14.04
C ASP A 784 -28.58 -53.41 -15.32
N GLU A 785 -29.41 -52.53 -15.90
CA GLU A 785 -29.20 -51.95 -17.22
C GLU A 785 -28.99 -50.43 -17.18
N GLY A 786 -28.07 -49.89 -17.98
CA GLY A 786 -27.75 -48.45 -17.96
C GLY A 786 -28.36 -47.65 -19.11
N PHE A 787 -28.67 -46.37 -18.89
CA PHE A 787 -29.01 -45.38 -19.93
C PHE A 787 -28.55 -43.95 -19.61
N THR A 788 -28.54 -43.09 -20.64
CA THR A 788 -28.10 -41.68 -20.57
C THR A 788 -29.11 -40.75 -21.23
N ILE A 789 -29.24 -39.54 -20.68
CA ILE A 789 -29.98 -38.40 -21.25
C ILE A 789 -28.99 -37.29 -21.61
N SER A 790 -28.92 -36.88 -22.88
CA SER A 790 -28.09 -35.77 -23.35
C SER A 790 -28.90 -34.61 -23.93
N LEU A 791 -28.35 -33.40 -23.81
CA LEU A 791 -28.82 -32.17 -24.47
C LEU A 791 -27.99 -31.92 -25.73
N GLU A 792 -28.64 -31.68 -26.87
CA GLU A 792 -28.00 -31.50 -28.17
C GLU A 792 -28.68 -30.38 -28.99
N ASN A 793 -28.02 -29.88 -30.03
CA ASN A 793 -28.56 -28.92 -31.00
C ASN A 793 -29.31 -27.70 -30.40
N PRO A 794 -28.67 -26.87 -29.55
CA PRO A 794 -29.34 -25.69 -29.03
C PRO A 794 -29.61 -24.66 -30.15
N SER A 795 -30.71 -23.91 -30.05
CA SER A 795 -31.02 -22.82 -31.01
C SER A 795 -29.94 -21.74 -31.00
N ALA A 796 -29.77 -21.04 -32.13
CA ALA A 796 -28.82 -19.93 -32.25
C ALA A 796 -28.96 -18.90 -31.11
N GLY A 797 -27.84 -18.53 -30.49
CA GLY A 797 -27.80 -17.62 -29.34
C GLY A 797 -28.01 -18.30 -27.97
N CYS A 798 -28.19 -19.63 -27.95
CA CYS A 798 -28.24 -20.43 -26.74
C CYS A 798 -27.10 -21.48 -26.76
N PHE A 799 -26.50 -21.73 -25.61
CA PHE A 799 -25.35 -22.62 -25.46
C PHE A 799 -25.61 -23.69 -24.40
N ILE A 800 -24.98 -24.85 -24.52
CA ILE A 800 -25.02 -25.91 -23.49
C ILE A 800 -23.75 -25.78 -22.64
N ALA A 801 -23.90 -25.79 -21.31
CA ALA A 801 -22.80 -25.70 -20.37
C ALA A 801 -21.86 -26.91 -20.51
N THR A 802 -20.57 -26.63 -20.64
CA THR A 802 -19.51 -27.64 -20.68
C THR A 802 -19.52 -28.48 -19.41
N GLY A 803 -19.61 -29.80 -19.54
CA GLY A 803 -19.61 -30.74 -18.40
C GLY A 803 -20.98 -31.03 -17.78
N SER A 804 -22.07 -30.46 -18.31
CA SER A 804 -23.44 -30.75 -17.87
C SER A 804 -24.39 -30.99 -19.05
N ALA A 805 -23.85 -31.57 -20.12
CA ALA A 805 -24.58 -31.89 -21.34
C ALA A 805 -25.26 -33.27 -21.29
N ALA A 806 -24.91 -34.14 -20.34
CA ALA A 806 -25.50 -35.46 -20.21
C ALA A 806 -25.55 -35.96 -18.75
N VAL A 807 -26.51 -36.83 -18.45
CA VAL A 807 -26.70 -37.49 -17.14
C VAL A 807 -26.98 -38.98 -17.38
N ALA A 808 -26.39 -39.87 -16.56
CA ALA A 808 -26.60 -41.31 -16.60
C ALA A 808 -27.59 -41.78 -15.51
N SER A 809 -28.24 -42.93 -15.73
CA SER A 809 -29.11 -43.63 -14.78
C SER A 809 -29.11 -45.13 -15.06
N THR A 810 -29.43 -45.94 -14.05
CA THR A 810 -29.50 -47.42 -14.09
C THR A 810 -30.92 -47.90 -13.84
N ILE A 811 -31.36 -48.96 -14.51
CA ILE A 811 -32.57 -49.74 -14.25
C ILE A 811 -32.13 -50.93 -13.39
N VAL A 812 -32.71 -51.09 -12.20
CA VAL A 812 -32.31 -52.14 -11.25
C VAL A 812 -33.26 -53.34 -11.31
N ASN A 813 -32.75 -54.55 -11.49
CA ASN A 813 -33.56 -55.79 -11.58
C ASN A 813 -34.12 -56.23 -10.21
N ASP A 814 -35.38 -56.67 -10.14
CA ASP A 814 -36.07 -57.14 -8.93
C ASP A 814 -36.67 -58.58 -8.94
N ASP A 815 -36.22 -59.50 -9.82
CA ASP A 815 -36.78 -60.88 -10.01
C ASP A 815 -35.99 -62.10 -9.42
N SER A 816 -36.62 -63.29 -9.17
CA SER A 816 -36.00 -64.43 -8.39
C SER A 816 -36.21 -65.91 -8.90
N ALA A 817 -35.45 -66.92 -8.37
CA ALA A 817 -35.44 -68.35 -8.84
C ALA A 817 -35.14 -69.46 -7.77
N ILE A 818 -35.44 -70.78 -8.01
CA ILE A 818 -35.19 -71.94 -7.09
C ILE A 818 -34.47 -73.14 -7.78
N TRP A 819 -33.57 -73.89 -7.10
CA TRP A 819 -32.90 -75.11 -7.62
C TRP A 819 -32.55 -76.18 -6.57
N ILE A 820 -32.16 -77.40 -6.98
CA ILE A 820 -31.70 -78.52 -6.10
C ILE A 820 -30.30 -79.04 -6.47
N GLU A 821 -29.55 -79.48 -5.44
CA GLU A 821 -28.22 -80.10 -5.51
C GLU A 821 -28.17 -81.39 -4.66
N VAL A 822 -27.39 -82.38 -5.08
CA VAL A 822 -27.14 -83.59 -4.28
C VAL A 822 -26.00 -83.35 -3.29
N ILE A 823 -26.17 -83.76 -2.02
CA ILE A 823 -25.10 -83.75 -1.01
C ILE A 823 -24.54 -85.15 -0.84
N THR A 824 -25.39 -86.15 -0.59
CA THR A 824 -24.98 -87.55 -0.50
C THR A 824 -25.18 -88.21 -1.86
N ALA A 825 -24.14 -88.22 -2.69
CA ALA A 825 -24.22 -88.80 -4.03
C ALA A 825 -24.24 -90.33 -4.03
N SER A 826 -23.57 -90.97 -3.05
CA SER A 826 -23.59 -92.41 -2.88
C SER A 826 -23.25 -92.82 -1.44
N ALA A 827 -23.93 -93.84 -0.93
CA ALA A 827 -23.65 -94.45 0.38
C ALA A 827 -24.18 -95.90 0.41
N PRO A 828 -23.61 -96.76 1.28
CA PRO A 828 -24.14 -98.11 1.47
C PRO A 828 -25.51 -98.09 2.14
N GLU A 829 -26.38 -99.04 1.83
CA GLU A 829 -27.68 -99.19 2.50
C GLU A 829 -27.54 -99.56 3.98
N GLY A 830 -26.56 -100.43 4.28
CA GLY A 830 -26.23 -100.93 5.61
C GLY A 830 -27.08 -102.13 6.03
N ASN A 831 -26.58 -102.96 6.94
CA ASN A 831 -27.24 -104.23 7.30
C ASN A 831 -28.58 -104.14 8.07
N SER A 832 -28.96 -102.94 8.54
CA SER A 832 -30.23 -102.67 9.26
C SER A 832 -30.43 -101.17 9.51
N GLY A 833 -31.68 -100.74 9.69
CA GLY A 833 -32.00 -99.38 10.14
C GLY A 833 -32.17 -98.39 8.99
N ALA A 834 -31.80 -97.13 9.21
CA ALA A 834 -32.02 -96.05 8.24
C ALA A 834 -30.72 -95.32 7.91
N THR A 835 -30.38 -95.26 6.61
CA THR A 835 -29.21 -94.52 6.11
C THR A 835 -29.66 -93.22 5.42
N PRO A 836 -29.20 -92.04 5.87
CA PRO A 836 -29.66 -90.76 5.33
C PRO A 836 -28.91 -90.33 4.06
N PHE A 837 -29.68 -90.08 3.00
CA PHE A 837 -29.23 -89.39 1.79
C PHE A 837 -29.72 -87.94 1.82
N SER A 838 -28.80 -86.98 1.76
CA SER A 838 -29.11 -85.56 1.88
C SER A 838 -29.02 -84.82 0.54
N PHE A 839 -29.90 -83.83 0.35
CA PHE A 839 -30.01 -82.96 -0.82
C PHE A 839 -30.19 -81.51 -0.36
N LYS A 840 -29.59 -80.54 -1.06
CA LYS A 840 -29.75 -79.10 -0.77
C LYS A 840 -30.71 -78.48 -1.76
N VAL A 841 -31.75 -77.80 -1.29
CA VAL A 841 -32.65 -76.99 -2.13
C VAL A 841 -32.37 -75.51 -1.84
N SER A 842 -32.10 -74.73 -2.87
CA SER A 842 -31.65 -73.33 -2.77
C SER A 842 -32.58 -72.37 -3.53
N ARG A 843 -32.65 -71.12 -3.08
CA ARG A 843 -33.41 -70.01 -3.69
C ARG A 843 -32.50 -68.81 -3.93
N GLY A 844 -32.53 -68.26 -5.14
CA GLY A 844 -31.76 -67.09 -5.59
C GLY A 844 -32.56 -65.81 -5.41
N LEU A 845 -31.85 -64.72 -5.05
CA LEU A 845 -32.35 -63.44 -4.54
C LEU A 845 -33.30 -63.66 -3.33
N SER A 846 -32.82 -63.30 -2.14
CA SER A 846 -33.50 -63.59 -0.87
C SER A 846 -34.69 -62.64 -0.71
N ASP A 847 -35.77 -62.89 -1.43
CA ASP A 847 -36.95 -62.05 -1.33
C ASP A 847 -37.48 -62.09 0.11
N VAL A 848 -37.97 -60.95 0.57
CA VAL A 848 -38.64 -60.78 1.88
C VAL A 848 -39.93 -61.60 2.01
N ASN A 849 -40.33 -62.34 0.98
CA ASN A 849 -41.56 -63.13 0.93
C ASN A 849 -41.28 -64.64 1.04
N PRO A 850 -42.11 -65.41 1.78
CA PRO A 850 -41.99 -66.87 1.84
C PRO A 850 -42.24 -67.53 0.47
N ALA A 851 -41.59 -68.67 0.21
CA ALA A 851 -41.76 -69.45 -1.02
C ALA A 851 -41.79 -70.96 -0.73
N SER A 852 -42.26 -71.76 -1.68
CA SER A 852 -42.34 -73.21 -1.56
C SER A 852 -42.07 -73.91 -2.89
N VAL A 853 -41.60 -75.16 -2.83
CA VAL A 853 -41.40 -76.06 -3.96
C VAL A 853 -41.67 -77.51 -3.53
N ARG A 854 -42.33 -78.32 -4.36
CA ARG A 854 -42.60 -79.74 -4.08
C ARG A 854 -41.45 -80.63 -4.48
N TYR A 855 -41.26 -81.77 -3.80
CA TYR A 855 -40.29 -82.80 -4.19
C TYR A 855 -40.91 -84.21 -4.22
N THR A 856 -40.41 -85.05 -5.12
CA THR A 856 -40.75 -86.49 -5.23
C THR A 856 -39.49 -87.32 -5.46
N VAL A 857 -39.40 -88.49 -4.83
CA VAL A 857 -38.35 -89.49 -5.03
C VAL A 857 -38.86 -90.65 -5.90
N SER A 858 -38.01 -91.20 -6.76
CA SER A 858 -38.29 -92.40 -7.57
C SER A 858 -37.00 -93.15 -7.87
N GLY A 859 -37.05 -94.47 -8.10
CA GLY A 859 -35.92 -95.20 -8.68
C GLY A 859 -35.55 -94.70 -10.08
N SER A 860 -34.27 -94.72 -10.44
CA SER A 860 -33.80 -94.40 -11.79
C SER A 860 -32.59 -95.25 -12.19
N GLY A 861 -32.21 -95.24 -13.46
CA GLY A 861 -31.06 -96.00 -13.95
C GLY A 861 -31.32 -97.49 -14.20
N PRO A 862 -30.26 -98.28 -14.46
CA PRO A 862 -30.35 -99.68 -14.85
C PRO A 862 -30.82 -100.61 -13.71
N ASN A 863 -30.51 -100.26 -12.46
CA ASN A 863 -31.01 -100.89 -11.25
C ASN A 863 -31.75 -99.80 -10.45
N PRO A 864 -33.04 -99.57 -10.72
CA PRO A 864 -33.79 -98.52 -10.06
C PRO A 864 -34.16 -98.95 -8.64
N ALA A 865 -33.88 -98.11 -7.66
CA ALA A 865 -34.36 -98.32 -6.29
C ALA A 865 -35.90 -98.49 -6.29
N ALA A 866 -36.36 -99.59 -5.75
CA ALA A 866 -37.75 -99.87 -5.45
C ALA A 866 -38.25 -99.07 -4.24
N ALA A 867 -39.56 -99.19 -3.97
CA ALA A 867 -40.17 -98.54 -2.83
C ALA A 867 -39.72 -99.17 -1.49
N THR A 868 -39.33 -100.44 -1.50
CA THR A 868 -38.93 -101.24 -0.34
C THR A 868 -37.62 -100.77 0.29
N ASP A 869 -36.73 -100.21 -0.52
CA ASP A 869 -35.37 -99.82 -0.12
C ASP A 869 -35.38 -98.45 0.59
N PHE A 870 -36.58 -97.87 0.78
CA PHE A 870 -36.79 -96.69 1.61
C PHE A 870 -37.55 -97.04 2.88
N VAL A 871 -37.22 -96.31 3.95
CA VAL A 871 -37.89 -96.47 5.24
C VAL A 871 -39.41 -96.27 5.07
N GLY A 872 -40.18 -97.30 5.42
CA GLY A 872 -41.64 -97.31 5.30
C GLY A 872 -42.18 -98.01 4.04
N ALA A 873 -41.31 -98.61 3.22
CA ALA A 873 -41.66 -99.35 2.01
C ALA A 873 -42.48 -98.55 0.98
N GLY A 874 -42.13 -97.27 0.81
CA GLY A 874 -42.78 -96.31 -0.10
C GLY A 874 -41.79 -95.24 -0.57
N PHE A 875 -41.94 -94.74 -1.80
CA PHE A 875 -41.12 -93.62 -2.29
C PHE A 875 -41.41 -92.32 -1.51
N PRO A 876 -40.38 -91.64 -0.97
CA PRO A 876 -40.57 -90.37 -0.26
C PRO A 876 -41.06 -89.22 -1.16
N SER A 877 -41.91 -88.34 -0.63
CA SER A 877 -42.36 -87.11 -1.30
C SER A 877 -42.80 -86.05 -0.28
N GLY A 878 -42.81 -84.77 -0.66
CA GLY A 878 -43.22 -83.68 0.23
C GLY A 878 -43.10 -82.27 -0.37
N THR A 879 -43.10 -81.25 0.49
CA THR A 879 -42.93 -79.84 0.10
C THR A 879 -41.84 -79.19 0.94
N VAL A 880 -40.90 -78.52 0.27
CA VAL A 880 -39.90 -77.64 0.87
C VAL A 880 -40.51 -76.25 0.98
N ASN A 881 -40.50 -75.69 2.20
CA ASN A 881 -40.99 -74.34 2.46
C ASN A 881 -39.83 -73.46 2.94
N PHE A 882 -39.64 -72.33 2.27
CA PHE A 882 -38.71 -71.27 2.63
C PHE A 882 -39.47 -70.18 3.39
N ALA A 883 -39.01 -69.87 4.61
CA ALA A 883 -39.44 -68.65 5.30
C ALA A 883 -38.96 -67.40 4.54
N ALA A 884 -39.54 -66.24 4.85
CA ALA A 884 -39.04 -64.95 4.36
C ALA A 884 -37.53 -64.82 4.65
N GLY A 885 -36.73 -64.51 3.62
CA GLY A 885 -35.28 -64.39 3.72
C GLY A 885 -34.50 -65.71 3.85
N GLN A 886 -35.16 -66.88 3.83
CA GLN A 886 -34.46 -68.17 3.85
C GLN A 886 -34.01 -68.55 2.43
N ALA A 887 -32.71 -68.79 2.25
CA ALA A 887 -32.10 -69.10 0.95
C ALA A 887 -31.84 -70.60 0.73
N GLU A 888 -31.78 -71.43 1.79
CA GLU A 888 -31.42 -72.86 1.68
C GLU A 888 -32.28 -73.76 2.58
N PHE A 889 -32.50 -75.00 2.13
CA PHE A 889 -33.20 -76.05 2.87
C PHE A 889 -32.50 -77.42 2.67
N LEU A 890 -32.29 -78.15 3.76
CA LEU A 890 -31.70 -79.50 3.73
C LEU A 890 -32.81 -80.57 3.68
N LEU A 891 -32.93 -81.26 2.55
CA LEU A 891 -33.84 -82.38 2.34
C LEU A 891 -33.12 -83.70 2.64
N VAL A 892 -33.69 -84.54 3.52
CA VAL A 892 -33.14 -85.86 3.87
C VAL A 892 -34.11 -86.96 3.44
N VAL A 893 -33.60 -87.93 2.68
CA VAL A 893 -34.27 -89.14 2.21
C VAL A 893 -33.61 -90.33 2.91
N ASN A 894 -34.38 -91.12 3.66
CA ASN A 894 -33.84 -92.24 4.43
C ASN A 894 -34.02 -93.57 3.68
N VAL A 895 -32.90 -94.23 3.37
CA VAL A 895 -32.81 -95.58 2.79
C VAL A 895 -32.91 -96.62 3.90
N ALA A 896 -33.64 -97.70 3.68
CA ALA A 896 -33.79 -98.80 4.64
C ALA A 896 -32.69 -99.84 4.41
N GLY A 897 -31.90 -100.12 5.44
CA GLY A 897 -30.86 -101.13 5.34
C GLY A 897 -31.37 -102.54 5.60
N ASP A 898 -30.88 -103.54 4.86
CA ASP A 898 -31.14 -104.96 5.08
C ASP A 898 -29.92 -105.85 4.80
N THR A 899 -30.09 -107.18 4.77
CA THR A 899 -28.98 -108.14 4.62
C THR A 899 -29.05 -108.94 3.31
N GLN A 900 -29.81 -108.46 2.33
CA GLN A 900 -30.05 -109.12 1.05
C GLN A 900 -28.98 -108.67 0.05
N ASP A 901 -28.31 -109.63 -0.59
CA ASP A 901 -27.34 -109.33 -1.64
C ASP A 901 -28.06 -108.85 -2.91
N GLU A 902 -28.05 -107.53 -3.14
CA GLU A 902 -28.71 -106.83 -4.24
C GLU A 902 -27.70 -106.04 -5.11
N PRO A 903 -28.01 -105.66 -6.36
CA PRO A 903 -27.10 -104.79 -7.12
C PRO A 903 -27.14 -103.35 -6.58
N ASP A 904 -26.07 -102.56 -6.76
CA ASP A 904 -26.13 -101.11 -6.49
C ASP A 904 -27.29 -100.46 -7.26
N GLU A 905 -28.14 -99.73 -6.53
CA GLU A 905 -29.38 -99.15 -7.02
C GLU A 905 -29.32 -97.62 -7.07
N THR A 906 -30.15 -96.97 -7.88
CA THR A 906 -30.16 -95.50 -7.99
C THR A 906 -31.54 -94.91 -7.76
N CYS A 907 -31.58 -93.78 -7.05
CA CYS A 907 -32.77 -92.98 -6.79
C CYS A 907 -32.62 -91.55 -7.33
N ARG A 908 -33.75 -90.93 -7.66
CA ARG A 908 -33.87 -89.60 -8.27
C ARG A 908 -34.83 -88.74 -7.49
N VAL A 909 -34.40 -87.52 -7.15
CA VAL A 909 -35.22 -86.49 -6.50
C VAL A 909 -35.55 -85.40 -7.53
N THR A 910 -36.84 -85.09 -7.70
CA THR A 910 -37.32 -84.07 -8.67
C THR A 910 -38.12 -82.99 -7.96
N LEU A 911 -37.86 -81.72 -8.30
CA LEU A 911 -38.60 -80.54 -7.85
C LEU A 911 -39.73 -80.15 -8.81
N SER A 912 -40.84 -79.63 -8.27
CA SER A 912 -42.00 -79.17 -9.06
C SER A 912 -42.82 -78.08 -8.33
N ASP A 913 -43.70 -77.40 -9.06
CA ASP A 913 -44.68 -76.42 -8.55
C ASP A 913 -44.11 -75.33 -7.60
N PRO A 914 -43.22 -74.43 -8.07
CA PRO A 914 -42.71 -73.34 -7.23
C PRO A 914 -43.80 -72.28 -6.99
N SER A 915 -43.83 -71.65 -5.81
CA SER A 915 -44.79 -70.58 -5.48
C SER A 915 -44.31 -69.16 -5.76
N GLY A 916 -43.17 -68.99 -6.44
CA GLY A 916 -42.56 -67.71 -6.83
C GLY A 916 -41.27 -67.96 -7.63
N GLY A 917 -41.10 -67.25 -8.75
CA GLY A 917 -40.01 -67.49 -9.70
C GLY A 917 -40.10 -68.82 -10.45
N GLY A 918 -39.07 -69.13 -11.26
CA GLY A 918 -38.92 -70.41 -11.96
C GLY A 918 -38.04 -71.41 -11.18
N ILE A 919 -38.12 -72.70 -11.55
CA ILE A 919 -37.12 -73.70 -11.12
C ILE A 919 -35.99 -73.73 -12.15
N THR A 920 -34.85 -73.13 -11.81
CA THR A 920 -33.66 -73.03 -12.67
C THR A 920 -32.41 -72.85 -11.80
N PRO A 921 -31.26 -73.43 -12.16
CA PRO A 921 -31.00 -74.21 -13.37
C PRO A 921 -31.37 -75.70 -13.26
N THR A 922 -31.41 -76.26 -12.06
CA THR A 922 -31.49 -77.71 -11.84
C THR A 922 -32.82 -78.11 -11.20
N THR A 923 -33.60 -78.94 -11.91
CA THR A 923 -34.93 -79.41 -11.47
C THR A 923 -34.90 -80.79 -10.82
N CYS A 924 -33.80 -81.54 -10.93
CA CYS A 924 -33.70 -82.91 -10.42
C CYS A 924 -32.25 -83.38 -10.26
N VAL A 925 -32.01 -84.30 -9.32
CA VAL A 925 -30.70 -84.89 -9.00
C VAL A 925 -30.84 -86.38 -8.65
N GLU A 926 -29.75 -87.15 -8.79
CA GLU A 926 -29.71 -88.60 -8.55
C GLU A 926 -28.69 -88.97 -7.46
N ALA A 927 -28.90 -90.10 -6.77
CA ALA A 927 -27.99 -90.68 -5.80
C ALA A 927 -28.02 -92.22 -5.82
N THR A 928 -26.87 -92.86 -5.59
CA THR A 928 -26.68 -94.32 -5.67
C THR A 928 -26.60 -94.97 -4.30
N ILE A 929 -27.45 -95.96 -4.06
CA ILE A 929 -27.46 -96.85 -2.90
C ILE A 929 -26.56 -98.04 -3.24
N THR A 930 -25.46 -98.22 -2.51
CA THR A 930 -24.52 -99.31 -2.81
C THR A 930 -24.78 -100.51 -1.90
N ASN A 931 -24.74 -101.72 -2.45
CA ASN A 931 -24.88 -102.94 -1.66
C ASN A 931 -23.59 -103.24 -0.88
N ASP A 932 -23.70 -103.50 0.43
CA ASP A 932 -22.60 -103.86 1.31
C ASP A 932 -22.65 -105.29 1.88
N ASP A 933 -23.55 -106.14 1.38
CA ASP A 933 -23.64 -107.57 1.69
C ASP A 933 -22.84 -108.45 0.70
N GLY A 934 -22.18 -109.51 1.20
CA GLY A 934 -21.27 -110.34 0.40
C GLY A 934 -21.58 -111.84 0.40
N SER A 935 -21.46 -112.48 -0.78
CA SER A 935 -21.45 -113.95 -0.93
C SER A 935 -20.14 -114.58 -0.39
N SER A 936 -20.24 -115.53 0.54
CA SER A 936 -19.07 -116.24 1.12
C SER A 936 -18.56 -117.40 0.24
N ASP A 937 -17.25 -117.47 -0.01
CA ASP A 937 -16.55 -118.50 -0.81
C ASP A 937 -16.00 -119.65 0.08
N LEU A 938 -16.11 -120.93 -0.35
CA LEU A 938 -15.60 -122.12 0.37
C LEU A 938 -14.82 -123.07 -0.56
N ILE A 939 -13.50 -123.16 -0.36
CA ILE A 939 -12.57 -124.12 -0.99
C ILE A 939 -12.68 -125.54 -0.38
N PHE A 940 -12.63 -126.60 -1.20
CA PHE A 940 -12.12 -127.94 -0.81
C PHE A 940 -11.16 -128.55 -1.86
N LYS A 941 -10.16 -129.31 -1.36
CA LYS A 941 -9.02 -129.97 -2.05
C LYS A 941 -9.34 -131.36 -2.66
N ASN A 942 -8.64 -131.67 -3.78
CA ASN A 942 -7.96 -132.92 -4.23
C ASN A 942 -8.70 -134.14 -4.86
N GLY A 943 -8.24 -134.54 -6.08
CA GLY A 943 -7.65 -135.89 -6.35
C GLY A 943 -8.18 -136.76 -7.54
N PHE A 944 -7.27 -137.08 -8.50
CA PHE A 944 -7.29 -138.13 -9.58
C PHE A 944 -8.34 -137.98 -10.70
N GLU A 945 -8.11 -138.11 -12.02
CA GLU A 945 -7.15 -138.85 -12.89
C GLU A 945 -6.42 -137.95 -13.91
#